data_AF-A0A1Y3DN10-F1
#
_entry.id   AF-A0A1Y3DN10-F1
#
_cell.length_a   1.000
_cell.length_b   1.000
_cell.length_c   1.000
_cell.angle_alpha   90.00
_cell.angle_beta   90.00
_cell.angle_gamma   90.00
#
_symmetry.space_group_name_H-M   'P 1'
#
loop_
_entity.id
_entity.type
_entity.pdbx_description
1 polymer ?
#
loop_
_entity_poly.entity_id
_entity_poly.type
_entity_poly.pdbx_seq_one_letter_code
_entity_poly.pdbx_strand_id
1 'polypeptide(L)'
;MSATLKTIIILVVALAMMCTNCKSNLRNQLASPHEPTENSSTFFQIKLPEIIIPPISSNNGNYKNYEGGGNGDGWANGKVELSSYSFIPSLLNAVYLFSALCFILCLTGLNNHKTSKRGNVLGFIGIVAAIVVTFSQVGFGFRYELFFIIVIPAISIGLFIAHRVSMVQMPQLVALFHSFVGLAALFVGFSKYHSEYFESYEMSTTHLVELYLGTFIGAITFIGSLVAAGKLSGTLDSKSLNLKIKKIINMVCIIIIIIVGYYFVQLKSIYLKTLCLYVSFLVDSFLGFHLVASIGAADMPVVISALNSYSGFATAISGFLLHNNLLIIAGSLIGSSGAILSYIMCIGMNRDIFNIILGGWDDYDELGAGSVQQAKANKQVNSTTHKYVAENLINARNVVIVPGYGTAVSKCQRELAEICIILKSRNVKVNFAIHPVAGRMPGHLNVLLAEANVPYNIVKEMNEINSSIDKADIVLVVGANDIVNPSSLDPSSKIYGMPIIEAWKSKQVIILKRTLNTGYSAIDNPLFYFANSYMLFGDAKYSTSQILTFLSDYTSHKYPDVSLADEHLDDEKDEVRSLCFLSEGSSAGSRGDLEALAEKYPKARRVIGLVKEDTGRTQKGEEKNGEAKNGDGKGKNTKEGAEETAGTPGSAHVNLSIVPLTPKFVPKLKKMGFRILVEEGIGTNIMIEDQEYVNYGAEITSKEDVLRQSNIILKVDPPSKKFIVEVPNNTVLISYLWPSINKELLQMAVQDKEKNNITYMAIDEVPRSTRAQKIDIRSSMSNLQGYRAVIEAFFMLPKFCKSSTTAAGKINPAKVFVIGAGVAGLQAIITAKSMGSIVYSHDKKASTEEEVKSCGGIFIKIPSSAYGEKNELAKDEEKTSQDLLNIQSEIFKRVISKCDILICSASVPGKMSPKLVTTEMIKLMKRGSVAVDLSTEFGDKESGWGGNIECSESNKNIIINGVHVLGRDKIERNMPLQASDLFSMNMINLLDEMGGGLQFTVDTNNDIVKALVVVKDGKILYSPDRSVEKLVKSESIFLTDQREENQLVSKKTIKYPTGTRITEKFIESDMLFYISLIFALMVTLLIGTIFSQSDLHHLFLFTLSIIVGYFCVWSVTPSLHTPLMSVTNALSGVIIIGSMIEYGSGFKSLSSVLSMIATFLSAVNLSGGFYVTKRMLDMFIK
;
A
#
# COMPACT_ATOMS: atom_id res chain seq x y z
N MET A 1 -61.56 8.98 14.96
CA MET A 1 -60.54 8.07 15.55
C MET A 1 -60.27 6.80 14.73
N SER A 2 -61.27 6.04 14.25
CA SER A 2 -61.01 4.84 13.40
C SER A 2 -60.49 5.19 11.99
N ALA A 3 -61.01 6.24 11.37
CA ALA A 3 -60.56 6.68 10.04
C ALA A 3 -59.11 7.17 10.04
N THR A 4 -58.72 8.00 11.02
CA THR A 4 -57.35 8.52 11.12
C THR A 4 -56.31 7.44 11.43
N LEU A 5 -56.61 6.46 12.29
CA LEU A 5 -55.72 5.34 12.58
C LEU A 5 -55.58 4.39 11.38
N LYS A 6 -56.68 4.12 10.65
CA LYS A 6 -56.61 3.39 9.36
C LYS A 6 -55.83 4.16 8.32
N THR A 7 -55.98 5.49 8.26
CA THR A 7 -55.24 6.33 7.31
C THR A 7 -53.75 6.33 7.64
N ILE A 8 -53.36 6.34 8.92
CA ILE A 8 -51.95 6.28 9.34
C ILE A 8 -51.34 4.89 9.07
N ILE A 9 -52.07 3.80 9.33
CA ILE A 9 -51.60 2.44 9.02
C ILE A 9 -51.49 2.25 7.49
N ILE A 10 -52.44 2.74 6.71
CA ILE A 10 -52.39 2.71 5.24
C ILE A 10 -51.26 3.62 4.73
N LEU A 11 -51.00 4.77 5.35
CA LEU A 11 -49.90 5.66 4.99
C LEU A 11 -48.54 5.01 5.30
N VAL A 12 -48.40 4.32 6.44
CA VAL A 12 -47.17 3.61 6.84
C VAL A 12 -46.93 2.40 5.93
N VAL A 13 -47.97 1.66 5.55
CA VAL A 13 -47.88 0.54 4.60
C VAL A 13 -47.65 1.04 3.16
N ALA A 14 -48.24 2.16 2.75
CA ALA A 14 -48.01 2.78 1.45
C ALA A 14 -46.59 3.37 1.35
N LEU A 15 -46.07 4.00 2.42
CA LEU A 15 -44.67 4.45 2.50
C LEU A 15 -43.70 3.27 2.45
N ALA A 16 -44.04 2.14 3.08
CA ALA A 16 -43.26 0.91 3.00
C ALA A 16 -43.27 0.31 1.57
N MET A 17 -44.41 0.35 0.87
CA MET A 17 -44.52 -0.14 -0.52
C MET A 17 -43.86 0.80 -1.54
N MET A 18 -43.93 2.12 -1.37
CA MET A 18 -43.28 3.08 -2.29
C MET A 18 -41.74 3.00 -2.25
N CYS A 19 -41.15 2.47 -1.16
CA CYS A 19 -39.71 2.20 -1.08
C CYS A 19 -39.26 0.87 -1.74
N THR A 20 -40.17 0.06 -2.29
CA THR A 20 -39.85 -1.26 -2.87
C THR A 20 -39.79 -1.33 -4.40
N ASN A 21 -39.91 -0.20 -5.12
CA ASN A 21 -39.68 -0.17 -6.56
C ASN A 21 -38.18 -0.12 -6.91
N CYS A 22 -37.47 -1.23 -6.72
CA CYS A 22 -36.18 -1.47 -7.37
C CYS A 22 -36.20 -2.85 -8.03
N LYS A 23 -36.20 -2.83 -9.37
CA LYS A 23 -36.12 -3.99 -10.27
C LYS A 23 -34.98 -4.93 -9.85
N SER A 24 -35.32 -6.12 -9.37
CA SER A 24 -34.37 -7.23 -9.24
C SER A 24 -34.29 -7.94 -10.60
N ASN A 25 -33.25 -7.62 -11.37
CA ASN A 25 -32.77 -8.47 -12.45
C ASN A 25 -31.90 -9.57 -11.84
N LEU A 26 -32.47 -10.75 -11.60
CA LEU A 26 -31.72 -12.00 -11.50
C LEU A 26 -32.34 -13.02 -12.46
N ARG A 27 -31.78 -13.05 -13.68
CA ARG A 27 -31.93 -14.05 -14.74
C ARG A 27 -30.49 -14.37 -15.15
N ASN A 28 -29.86 -15.42 -14.65
CA ASN A 28 -29.67 -16.77 -15.22
C ASN A 28 -28.50 -17.34 -14.36
N GLN A 29 -28.43 -18.58 -13.90
CA GLN A 29 -28.53 -19.84 -14.62
C GLN A 29 -29.11 -20.92 -13.68
N LEU A 30 -30.15 -21.62 -14.14
CA LEU A 30 -30.54 -22.92 -13.62
C LEU A 30 -30.54 -23.86 -14.82
N ALA A 31 -29.62 -24.82 -14.81
CA ALA A 31 -29.61 -25.94 -15.74
C ALA A 31 -30.82 -26.84 -15.47
N SER A 32 -31.33 -27.44 -16.55
CA SER A 32 -32.61 -28.14 -16.69
C SER A 32 -32.65 -29.54 -16.03
N PRO A 33 -33.86 -30.16 -15.92
CA PRO A 33 -34.23 -31.17 -14.93
C PRO A 33 -34.21 -32.61 -15.46
N HIS A 34 -34.23 -33.61 -14.57
CA HIS A 34 -35.09 -34.80 -14.68
C HIS A 34 -35.18 -35.57 -13.34
N GLU A 35 -36.42 -35.83 -12.93
CA GLU A 35 -36.97 -36.65 -11.82
C GLU A 35 -36.77 -38.18 -12.04
N PRO A 36 -37.16 -39.14 -11.13
CA PRO A 36 -38.28 -39.07 -10.15
C PRO A 36 -38.16 -39.77 -8.76
N THR A 37 -39.13 -39.39 -7.91
CA THR A 37 -39.91 -40.17 -6.89
C THR A 37 -39.25 -40.79 -5.65
N GLU A 38 -39.68 -40.36 -4.45
CA GLU A 38 -40.62 -41.12 -3.59
C GLU A 38 -41.13 -40.34 -2.35
N ASN A 39 -42.32 -40.73 -1.90
CA ASN A 39 -43.25 -40.05 -0.99
C ASN A 39 -42.91 -40.17 0.52
N SER A 40 -43.18 -39.09 1.28
CA SER A 40 -44.07 -39.15 2.46
C SER A 40 -44.35 -37.74 3.02
N SER A 41 -45.60 -37.29 2.87
CA SER A 41 -46.08 -35.98 3.30
C SER A 41 -46.66 -36.00 4.72
N THR A 42 -46.08 -35.23 5.65
CA THR A 42 -46.75 -34.71 6.85
C THR A 42 -46.77 -33.18 6.76
N PHE A 43 -47.81 -32.62 6.15
CA PHE A 43 -48.02 -31.18 6.10
C PHE A 43 -48.57 -30.68 7.45
N PHE A 44 -47.76 -29.90 8.16
CA PHE A 44 -48.20 -29.10 9.31
C PHE A 44 -48.84 -27.80 8.76
N GLN A 45 -50.18 -27.74 8.71
CA GLN A 45 -50.92 -26.52 8.37
C GLN A 45 -51.02 -25.61 9.60
N ILE A 46 -50.37 -24.44 9.57
CA ILE A 46 -50.66 -23.35 10.52
C ILE A 46 -51.91 -22.61 10.01
N LYS A 47 -53.06 -22.85 10.64
CA LYS A 47 -54.22 -21.96 10.53
C LYS A 47 -53.94 -20.68 11.32
N LEU A 48 -53.86 -19.54 10.64
CA LEU A 48 -53.92 -18.23 11.28
C LEU A 48 -55.34 -18.03 11.88
N PRO A 49 -55.47 -17.49 13.11
CA PRO A 49 -56.78 -17.19 13.67
C PRO A 49 -57.40 -15.97 12.97
N GLU A 50 -58.68 -16.06 12.61
CA GLU A 50 -59.49 -14.92 12.20
C GLU A 50 -59.62 -13.92 13.36
N ILE A 51 -59.20 -12.67 13.11
CA ILE A 51 -59.35 -11.56 14.06
C ILE A 51 -60.78 -11.01 13.92
N ILE A 52 -61.68 -11.38 14.83
CA ILE A 52 -62.99 -10.74 14.97
C ILE A 52 -62.86 -9.62 16.00
N ILE A 53 -63.00 -8.37 15.55
CA ILE A 53 -63.04 -7.17 16.42
C ILE A 53 -64.49 -7.01 16.92
N PRO A 54 -64.77 -7.06 18.24
CA PRO A 54 -66.11 -6.81 18.74
C PRO A 54 -66.44 -5.30 18.69
N PRO A 55 -67.73 -4.93 18.52
CA PRO A 55 -68.13 -3.53 18.48
C PRO A 55 -68.08 -2.92 19.89
N ILE A 56 -67.48 -1.73 20.00
CA ILE A 56 -67.46 -0.94 21.25
C ILE A 56 -68.83 -0.25 21.38
N SER A 57 -69.66 -0.69 22.31
CA SER A 57 -70.86 0.03 22.72
C SER A 57 -70.48 1.25 23.58
N SER A 58 -70.98 2.41 23.17
CA SER A 58 -70.99 3.63 23.97
C SER A 58 -71.83 3.46 25.23
N ASN A 59 -71.27 3.72 26.42
CA ASN A 59 -72.09 4.28 27.49
C ASN A 59 -71.27 5.15 28.46
N ASN A 60 -71.65 6.42 28.50
CA ASN A 60 -71.38 7.37 29.58
C ASN A 60 -72.19 6.95 30.82
N GLY A 61 -71.62 7.08 32.03
CA GLY A 61 -72.45 7.16 33.23
C GLY A 61 -71.77 6.78 34.54
N ASN A 62 -71.44 7.81 35.32
CA ASN A 62 -71.49 7.88 36.78
C ASN A 62 -70.56 6.99 37.64
N TYR A 63 -69.51 7.65 38.14
CA TYR A 63 -68.96 7.41 39.47
C TYR A 63 -69.99 7.79 40.55
N LYS A 64 -70.39 6.83 41.40
CA LYS A 64 -70.65 7.04 42.84
C LYS A 64 -70.99 5.72 43.55
N ASN A 65 -70.40 5.58 44.74
CA ASN A 65 -70.88 4.88 45.94
C ASN A 65 -70.48 3.42 46.25
N TYR A 66 -69.66 3.34 47.31
CA TYR A 66 -69.78 2.55 48.55
C TYR A 66 -69.55 1.03 48.58
N GLU A 67 -68.48 0.68 49.31
CA GLU A 67 -68.40 -0.21 50.49
C GLU A 67 -69.46 -1.29 50.74
N GLY A 68 -68.97 -2.44 51.23
CA GLY A 68 -69.75 -3.34 52.10
C GLY A 68 -69.61 -4.81 51.72
N GLY A 69 -68.91 -5.58 52.55
CA GLY A 69 -68.70 -7.02 52.34
C GLY A 69 -69.85 -7.92 52.80
N GLY A 70 -69.66 -9.22 52.56
CA GLY A 70 -70.18 -10.28 53.43
C GLY A 70 -71.31 -11.18 52.88
N ASN A 71 -70.92 -12.42 52.58
CA ASN A 71 -71.65 -13.69 52.64
C ASN A 71 -72.65 -14.11 51.55
N GLY A 72 -72.49 -15.37 51.10
CA GLY A 72 -73.59 -16.20 50.59
C GLY A 72 -73.26 -17.09 49.39
N ASP A 73 -72.64 -18.25 49.66
CA ASP A 73 -72.84 -19.58 49.06
C ASP A 73 -72.90 -19.81 47.52
N GLY A 74 -72.10 -20.80 47.09
CA GLY A 74 -72.69 -22.02 46.56
C GLY A 74 -72.82 -22.19 45.04
N TRP A 75 -71.78 -22.79 44.47
CA TRP A 75 -71.79 -23.75 43.35
C TRP A 75 -71.92 -23.29 41.88
N ALA A 76 -70.84 -23.66 41.18
CA ALA A 76 -70.83 -24.27 39.85
C ALA A 76 -71.41 -23.48 38.69
N ASN A 77 -70.53 -22.74 38.01
CA ASN A 77 -70.32 -22.94 36.58
C ASN A 77 -68.95 -22.38 36.18
N GLY A 78 -68.11 -23.25 35.63
CA GLY A 78 -66.85 -22.88 34.99
C GLY A 78 -67.12 -22.03 33.75
N LYS A 79 -67.24 -20.72 33.94
CA LYS A 79 -66.81 -19.74 32.95
C LYS A 79 -65.43 -19.29 33.39
N VAL A 80 -64.41 -19.86 32.77
CA VAL A 80 -63.11 -19.20 32.70
C VAL A 80 -63.39 -17.86 32.02
N GLU A 81 -63.48 -16.79 32.82
CA GLU A 81 -63.32 -15.45 32.31
C GLU A 81 -61.98 -15.46 31.56
N LEU A 82 -62.06 -15.37 30.24
CA LEU A 82 -60.89 -15.15 29.40
C LEU A 82 -60.42 -13.74 29.75
N SER A 83 -59.64 -13.64 30.83
CA SER A 83 -59.04 -12.41 31.31
C SER A 83 -58.33 -11.77 30.12
N SER A 84 -58.85 -10.63 29.70
CA SER A 84 -58.29 -9.74 28.70
C SER A 84 -56.82 -9.47 29.01
N TYR A 85 -55.92 -10.30 28.46
CA TYR A 85 -54.51 -10.00 28.37
C TYR A 85 -54.40 -8.65 27.67
N SER A 86 -53.90 -7.64 28.38
CA SER A 86 -53.78 -6.29 27.87
C SER A 86 -52.81 -6.31 26.68
N PHE A 87 -53.35 -6.23 25.46
CA PHE A 87 -52.60 -6.25 24.20
C PHE A 87 -51.54 -5.12 24.13
N ILE A 88 -51.75 -4.03 24.87
CA ILE A 88 -50.96 -2.80 24.80
C ILE A 88 -49.54 -2.97 25.40
N PRO A 89 -49.34 -3.46 26.64
CA PRO A 89 -47.99 -3.75 27.17
C PRO A 89 -47.19 -4.76 26.34
N SER A 90 -47.83 -5.80 25.82
CA SER A 90 -47.16 -6.81 24.98
C SER A 90 -46.71 -6.22 23.64
N LEU A 91 -47.53 -5.37 23.02
CA LEU A 91 -47.19 -4.67 21.78
C LEU A 91 -46.03 -3.69 22.00
N LEU A 92 -46.03 -2.95 23.11
CA LEU A 92 -44.96 -2.02 23.47
C LEU A 92 -43.60 -2.73 23.53
N ASN A 93 -43.53 -3.84 24.28
CA ASN A 93 -42.30 -4.61 24.43
C ASN A 93 -41.86 -5.26 23.10
N ALA A 94 -42.80 -5.72 22.28
CA ALA A 94 -42.50 -6.27 20.96
C ALA A 94 -41.90 -5.21 20.01
N VAL A 95 -42.44 -3.98 20.00
CA VAL A 95 -41.88 -2.90 19.19
C VAL A 95 -40.53 -2.44 19.73
N TYR A 96 -40.33 -2.39 21.05
CA TYR A 96 -39.02 -2.11 21.64
C TYR A 96 -37.97 -3.16 21.26
N LEU A 97 -38.34 -4.45 21.25
CA LEU A 97 -37.47 -5.51 20.75
C LEU A 97 -37.15 -5.31 19.26
N PHE A 98 -38.15 -4.99 18.44
CA PHE A 98 -37.95 -4.67 17.02
C PHE A 98 -36.99 -3.48 16.82
N SER A 99 -37.19 -2.38 17.55
CA SER A 99 -36.32 -1.21 17.51
C SER A 99 -34.89 -1.54 17.94
N ALA A 100 -34.71 -2.34 19.00
CA ALA A 100 -33.40 -2.80 19.44
C ALA A 100 -32.68 -3.63 18.36
N LEU A 101 -33.39 -4.57 17.72
CA LEU A 101 -32.85 -5.35 16.60
C LEU A 101 -32.45 -4.45 15.43
N CYS A 102 -33.27 -3.44 15.10
CA CYS A 102 -32.95 -2.43 14.09
C CYS A 102 -31.68 -1.64 14.44
N PHE A 103 -31.43 -1.31 15.71
CA PHE A 103 -30.22 -0.62 16.14
C PHE A 103 -28.97 -1.50 16.02
N ILE A 104 -29.09 -2.78 16.40
CA ILE A 104 -28.01 -3.76 16.21
C ILE A 104 -27.69 -3.88 14.72
N LEU A 105 -28.70 -4.12 13.87
CA LEU A 105 -28.53 -4.23 12.42
C LEU A 105 -28.04 -2.93 11.78
N CYS A 106 -28.38 -1.77 12.36
CA CYS A 106 -27.84 -0.48 11.94
C CYS A 106 -26.32 -0.48 12.09
N LEU A 107 -25.79 -0.81 13.28
CA LEU A 107 -24.35 -0.87 13.53
C LEU A 107 -23.66 -1.98 12.72
N THR A 108 -24.22 -3.20 12.70
CA THR A 108 -23.68 -4.31 11.91
C THR A 108 -23.66 -4.00 10.41
N GLY A 109 -24.63 -3.21 9.92
CA GLY A 109 -24.69 -2.77 8.53
C GLY A 109 -23.46 -1.96 8.10
N LEU A 110 -22.77 -1.30 9.04
CA LEU A 110 -21.54 -0.55 8.77
C LEU A 110 -20.29 -1.43 8.64
N ASN A 111 -20.40 -2.76 8.79
CA ASN A 111 -19.27 -3.66 8.55
C ASN A 111 -18.78 -3.63 7.10
N ASN A 112 -19.64 -3.28 6.16
CA ASN A 112 -19.30 -3.18 4.74
C ASN A 112 -19.95 -1.95 4.10
N HIS A 113 -19.20 -1.29 3.20
CA HIS A 113 -19.71 -0.17 2.41
C HIS A 113 -21.05 -0.48 1.73
N LYS A 114 -21.21 -1.66 1.11
CA LYS A 114 -22.45 -2.03 0.39
C LYS A 114 -23.70 -2.08 1.28
N THR A 115 -23.54 -2.51 2.52
CA THR A 115 -24.65 -2.66 3.49
C THR A 115 -24.89 -1.40 4.32
N SER A 116 -23.91 -0.50 4.41
CA SER A 116 -23.92 0.66 5.29
C SER A 116 -25.17 1.56 5.13
N LYS A 117 -25.59 1.84 3.90
CA LYS A 117 -26.79 2.65 3.62
C LYS A 117 -28.06 2.00 4.16
N ARG A 118 -28.21 0.68 3.96
CA ARG A 118 -29.34 -0.09 4.49
C ARG A 118 -29.31 -0.12 6.01
N GLY A 119 -28.13 -0.25 6.61
CA GLY A 119 -27.94 -0.14 8.06
C GLY A 119 -28.49 1.18 8.62
N ASN A 120 -28.08 2.32 8.06
CA ASN A 120 -28.56 3.64 8.48
C ASN A 120 -30.09 3.78 8.37
N VAL A 121 -30.70 3.24 7.32
CA VAL A 121 -32.16 3.23 7.15
C VAL A 121 -32.84 2.37 8.23
N LEU A 122 -32.29 1.20 8.56
CA LEU A 122 -32.83 0.35 9.64
C LEU A 122 -32.79 1.08 10.98
N GLY A 123 -31.70 1.78 11.30
CA GLY A 123 -31.60 2.60 12.51
C GLY A 123 -32.69 3.67 12.59
N PHE A 124 -32.94 4.36 11.47
CA PHE A 124 -34.00 5.36 11.38
C PHE A 124 -35.40 4.75 11.58
N ILE A 125 -35.69 3.62 10.92
CA ILE A 125 -36.96 2.89 11.08
C ILE A 125 -37.15 2.46 12.54
N GLY A 126 -36.11 1.94 13.19
CA GLY A 126 -36.15 1.53 14.59
C GLY A 126 -36.52 2.68 15.53
N ILE A 127 -35.96 3.88 15.32
CA ILE A 127 -36.26 5.07 16.12
C ILE A 127 -37.70 5.55 15.88
N VAL A 128 -38.14 5.61 14.62
CA VAL A 128 -39.51 6.03 14.29
C VAL A 128 -40.53 5.07 14.92
N ALA A 129 -40.31 3.76 14.81
CA ALA A 129 -41.16 2.75 15.44
C ALA A 129 -41.23 2.93 16.96
N ALA A 130 -40.09 3.24 17.60
CA ALA A 130 -40.02 3.47 19.03
C ALA A 130 -40.80 4.72 19.47
N ILE A 131 -40.68 5.84 18.75
CA ILE A 131 -41.44 7.07 19.01
C ILE A 131 -42.94 6.80 18.84
N VAL A 132 -43.33 6.11 17.76
CA VAL A 132 -44.73 5.81 17.46
C VAL A 132 -45.37 4.91 18.52
N VAL A 133 -44.66 3.92 19.06
CA VAL A 133 -45.21 3.08 20.13
C VAL A 133 -45.23 3.82 21.47
N THR A 134 -44.28 4.73 21.72
CA THR A 134 -44.25 5.58 22.93
C THR A 134 -45.51 6.44 23.07
N PHE A 135 -46.14 6.83 21.96
CA PHE A 135 -47.45 7.50 21.95
C PHE A 135 -48.59 6.70 22.60
N SER A 136 -48.45 5.39 22.72
CA SER A 136 -49.42 4.52 23.41
C SER A 136 -49.11 4.32 24.89
N GLN A 137 -47.95 4.80 25.38
CA GLN A 137 -47.59 4.69 26.78
C GLN A 137 -48.41 5.65 27.64
N VAL A 138 -48.83 5.14 28.80
CA VAL A 138 -49.61 5.90 29.79
C VAL A 138 -48.88 7.18 30.23
N GLY A 139 -47.55 7.13 30.37
CA GLY A 139 -46.72 8.28 30.78
C GLY A 139 -46.76 9.46 29.81
N PHE A 140 -46.95 9.23 28.50
CA PHE A 140 -47.02 10.32 27.50
C PHE A 140 -48.33 11.13 27.60
N GLY A 141 -49.40 10.52 28.11
CA GLY A 141 -50.68 11.20 28.35
C GLY A 141 -51.38 11.70 27.07
N PHE A 142 -51.18 11.04 25.93
CA PHE A 142 -51.80 11.38 24.63
C PHE A 142 -51.56 12.83 24.14
N ARG A 143 -50.44 13.46 24.54
CA ARG A 143 -50.13 14.88 24.22
C ARG A 143 -49.47 15.09 22.85
N TYR A 144 -50.15 14.62 21.80
CA TYR A 144 -49.62 14.63 20.42
C TYR A 144 -49.32 16.03 19.89
N GLU A 145 -50.21 17.00 20.15
CA GLU A 145 -50.06 18.38 19.67
C GLU A 145 -48.78 19.02 20.20
N LEU A 146 -48.52 18.87 21.51
CA LEU A 146 -47.32 19.40 22.15
C LEU A 146 -46.05 18.79 21.56
N PHE A 147 -46.04 17.47 21.34
CA PHE A 147 -44.91 16.78 20.72
C PHE A 147 -44.62 17.33 19.32
N PHE A 148 -45.62 17.44 18.44
CA PHE A 148 -45.39 17.91 17.08
C PHE A 148 -44.98 19.39 17.00
N ILE A 149 -45.52 20.25 17.88
CA ILE A 149 -45.12 21.66 17.98
C ILE A 149 -43.63 21.80 18.32
N ILE A 150 -43.08 20.90 19.13
CA ILE A 150 -41.66 20.93 19.52
C ILE A 150 -40.79 20.27 18.44
N VAL A 151 -41.21 19.11 17.94
CA VAL A 151 -40.38 18.26 17.09
C VAL A 151 -40.29 18.78 15.66
N ILE A 152 -41.33 19.40 15.09
CA ILE A 152 -41.29 19.93 13.72
C ILE A 152 -40.22 21.03 13.56
N PRO A 153 -40.16 22.07 14.42
CA PRO A 153 -39.09 23.06 14.39
C PRO A 153 -37.72 22.44 14.67
N ALA A 154 -37.62 21.51 15.62
CA ALA A 154 -36.37 20.82 15.96
C ALA A 154 -35.80 20.04 14.75
N ILE A 155 -36.64 19.29 14.04
CA ILE A 155 -36.25 18.57 12.82
C ILE A 155 -35.76 19.56 11.75
N SER A 156 -36.49 20.66 11.56
CA SER A 156 -36.13 21.69 10.58
C SER A 156 -34.74 22.27 10.87
N ILE A 157 -34.45 22.57 12.13
CA ILE A 157 -33.15 23.08 12.59
C ILE A 157 -32.05 22.02 12.42
N GLY A 158 -32.30 20.77 12.84
CA GLY A 158 -31.33 19.69 12.71
C GLY A 158 -30.95 19.41 11.25
N LEU A 159 -31.94 19.35 10.36
CA LEU A 159 -31.72 19.22 8.92
C LEU A 159 -30.98 20.42 8.33
N PHE A 160 -31.31 21.65 8.74
CA PHE A 160 -30.64 22.85 8.27
C PHE A 160 -29.16 22.88 8.65
N ILE A 161 -28.83 22.62 9.92
CA ILE A 161 -27.44 22.54 10.41
C ILE A 161 -26.68 21.45 9.63
N ALA A 162 -27.28 20.26 9.54
CA ALA A 162 -26.69 19.10 8.87
C ALA A 162 -26.51 19.30 7.35
N HIS A 163 -27.31 20.14 6.69
CA HIS A 163 -27.17 20.44 5.28
C HIS A 163 -26.09 21.49 5.00
N ARG A 164 -25.96 22.51 5.87
CA ARG A 164 -25.02 23.62 5.68
C ARG A 164 -23.57 23.28 6.05
N VAL A 165 -23.36 22.31 6.94
CA VAL A 165 -22.02 21.94 7.40
C VAL A 165 -21.19 21.26 6.30
N SER A 166 -19.90 21.63 6.24
CA SER A 166 -18.93 21.00 5.34
C SER A 166 -18.33 19.73 5.97
N MET A 167 -17.88 18.77 5.14
CA MET A 167 -17.33 17.51 5.66
C MET A 167 -16.07 17.69 6.51
N VAL A 168 -15.29 18.75 6.24
CA VAL A 168 -14.11 19.15 7.04
C VAL A 168 -14.50 19.53 8.48
N GLN A 169 -15.73 20.03 8.67
CA GLN A 169 -16.25 20.50 9.95
C GLN A 169 -17.06 19.42 10.70
N MET A 170 -17.07 18.18 10.23
CA MET A 170 -17.80 17.09 10.88
C MET A 170 -17.36 16.81 12.32
N PRO A 171 -16.07 16.84 12.69
CA PRO A 171 -15.65 16.54 14.06
C PRO A 171 -16.31 17.45 15.11
N GLN A 172 -16.35 18.77 14.88
CA GLN A 172 -17.00 19.70 15.80
C GLN A 172 -18.52 19.59 15.80
N LEU A 173 -19.13 19.22 14.67
CA LEU A 173 -20.59 19.03 14.62
C LEU A 173 -21.01 17.80 15.42
N VAL A 174 -20.27 16.69 15.28
CA VAL A 174 -20.52 15.47 16.04
C VAL A 174 -20.33 15.73 17.54
N ALA A 175 -19.29 16.47 17.92
CA ALA A 175 -19.12 16.91 19.30
C ALA A 175 -20.29 17.79 19.77
N LEU A 176 -20.73 18.76 18.97
CA LEU A 176 -21.88 19.60 19.32
C LEU A 176 -23.16 18.78 19.52
N PHE A 177 -23.41 17.79 18.67
CA PHE A 177 -24.58 16.93 18.79
C PHE A 177 -24.53 16.01 20.02
N HIS A 178 -23.36 15.49 20.42
CA HIS A 178 -23.21 14.79 21.70
C HIS A 178 -23.57 15.69 22.90
N SER A 179 -23.28 17.00 22.80
CA SER A 179 -23.65 17.95 23.85
C SER A 179 -25.17 18.03 24.03
N PHE A 180 -25.94 17.97 22.94
CA PHE A 180 -27.41 17.99 22.99
C PHE A 180 -27.97 16.73 23.66
N VAL A 181 -27.34 15.58 23.44
CA VAL A 181 -27.73 14.31 24.07
C VAL A 181 -27.41 14.32 25.56
N GLY A 182 -26.21 14.76 25.94
CA GLY A 182 -25.82 14.90 27.34
C GLY A 182 -26.75 15.86 28.11
N LEU A 183 -27.09 16.99 27.49
CA LEU A 183 -28.02 17.96 28.06
C LEU A 183 -29.46 17.42 28.12
N ALA A 184 -29.91 16.67 27.11
CA ALA A 184 -31.22 16.03 27.13
C ALA A 184 -31.32 14.99 28.26
N ALA A 185 -30.30 14.14 28.44
CA ALA A 185 -30.25 13.17 29.54
C ALA A 185 -30.22 13.86 30.92
N LEU A 186 -29.43 14.93 31.06
CA LEU A 186 -29.42 15.77 32.26
C LEU A 186 -30.83 16.31 32.57
N PHE A 187 -31.52 16.87 31.56
CA PHE A 187 -32.87 17.41 31.74
C PHE A 187 -33.93 16.34 31.98
N VAL A 188 -33.78 15.13 31.45
CA VAL A 188 -34.65 13.99 31.83
C VAL A 188 -34.48 13.66 33.32
N GLY A 189 -33.24 13.61 33.83
CA GLY A 189 -32.97 13.39 35.25
C GLY A 189 -33.52 14.50 36.16
N PHE A 190 -33.27 15.76 35.81
CA PHE A 190 -33.82 16.92 36.54
C PHE A 190 -35.34 16.99 36.45
N SER A 191 -35.92 16.63 35.31
CA SER A 191 -37.37 16.55 35.15
C SER A 191 -37.96 15.49 36.07
N LYS A 192 -37.35 14.30 36.13
CA LYS A 192 -37.79 13.24 37.04
C LYS A 192 -37.72 13.69 38.50
N TYR A 193 -36.65 14.37 38.88
CA TYR A 193 -36.47 14.90 40.23
C TYR A 193 -37.53 15.93 40.62
N HIS A 194 -37.93 16.82 39.70
CA HIS A 194 -38.96 17.85 39.93
C HIS A 194 -40.37 17.39 39.53
N SER A 195 -40.58 16.10 39.31
CA SER A 195 -41.89 15.56 38.99
C SER A 195 -42.77 15.49 40.25
N GLU A 196 -44.08 15.68 40.09
CA GLU A 196 -45.05 15.56 41.22
C GLU A 196 -44.98 14.17 41.89
N TYR A 197 -44.58 13.15 41.13
CA TYR A 197 -44.36 11.79 41.64
C TYR A 197 -43.20 11.72 42.64
N PHE A 198 -42.13 12.50 42.43
CA PHE A 198 -40.99 12.55 43.34
C PHE A 198 -41.32 13.25 44.66
N GLU A 199 -42.18 14.27 44.62
CA GLU A 199 -42.62 14.99 45.83
C GLU A 199 -43.60 14.16 46.68
N SER A 200 -44.33 13.22 46.06
CA SER A 200 -45.39 12.45 46.70
C SER A 200 -45.00 11.05 47.17
N TYR A 201 -43.92 10.45 46.64
CA TYR A 201 -43.47 9.10 46.99
C TYR A 201 -41.97 9.04 47.32
N GLU A 202 -41.61 8.36 48.42
CA GLU A 202 -40.20 8.06 48.73
C GLU A 202 -39.62 7.09 47.67
N MET A 203 -38.73 7.60 46.80
CA MET A 203 -37.98 6.76 45.86
C MET A 203 -37.01 5.83 46.59
N SER A 204 -36.79 4.64 46.00
CA SER A 204 -35.77 3.70 46.45
C SER A 204 -34.36 4.33 46.38
N THR A 205 -33.46 3.84 47.22
CA THR A 205 -32.04 4.23 47.20
C THR A 205 -31.40 4.00 45.83
N THR A 206 -31.78 2.91 45.15
CA THR A 206 -31.33 2.57 43.79
C THR A 206 -31.68 3.68 42.78
N HIS A 207 -32.93 4.15 42.76
CA HIS A 207 -33.35 5.20 41.83
C HIS A 207 -32.72 6.56 42.13
N LEU A 208 -32.44 6.87 43.41
CA LEU A 208 -31.69 8.08 43.76
C LEU A 208 -30.26 8.04 43.22
N VAL A 209 -29.60 6.87 43.31
CA VAL A 209 -28.26 6.67 42.75
C VAL A 209 -28.28 6.78 41.23
N GLU A 210 -29.25 6.15 40.56
CA GLU A 210 -29.42 6.23 39.09
C GLU A 210 -29.63 7.67 38.63
N LEU A 211 -30.50 8.42 39.32
CA LEU A 211 -30.74 9.84 39.01
C LEU A 211 -29.47 10.66 39.14
N TYR A 212 -28.78 10.53 40.28
CA TYR A 212 -27.54 11.28 40.54
C TYR A 212 -26.46 10.96 39.50
N LEU A 213 -26.21 9.68 39.25
CA LEU A 213 -25.21 9.22 38.29
C LEU A 213 -25.56 9.65 36.85
N GLY A 214 -26.83 9.57 36.47
CA GLY A 214 -27.31 10.01 35.15
C GLY A 214 -27.09 11.50 34.92
N THR A 215 -27.39 12.33 35.92
CA THR A 215 -27.15 13.77 35.86
C THR A 215 -25.65 14.12 35.82
N PHE A 216 -24.82 13.43 36.61
CA PHE A 216 -23.37 13.59 36.62
C PHE A 216 -22.75 13.31 35.23
N ILE A 217 -23.05 12.15 34.64
CA ILE A 217 -22.53 11.79 33.31
C ILE A 217 -23.09 12.72 32.23
N GLY A 218 -24.38 13.10 32.33
CA GLY A 218 -25.02 14.04 31.41
C GLY A 218 -24.35 15.42 31.41
N ALA A 219 -24.04 15.97 32.59
CA ALA A 219 -23.40 17.28 32.74
C ALA A 219 -21.95 17.29 32.19
N ILE A 220 -21.15 16.27 32.51
CA ILE A 220 -19.80 16.11 31.96
C ILE A 220 -19.85 15.99 30.43
N THR A 221 -20.79 15.20 29.91
CA THR A 221 -20.95 15.01 28.46
C THR A 221 -21.33 16.31 27.78
N PHE A 222 -22.27 17.07 28.35
CA PHE A 222 -22.71 18.36 27.82
C PHE A 222 -21.55 19.35 27.73
N ILE A 223 -20.93 19.68 28.86
CA ILE A 223 -19.89 20.71 28.91
C ILE A 223 -18.62 20.24 28.20
N GLY A 224 -18.21 18.99 28.41
CA GLY A 224 -17.03 18.43 27.76
C GLY A 224 -17.15 18.45 26.24
N SER A 225 -18.32 18.10 25.70
CA SER A 225 -18.55 18.11 24.25
C SER A 225 -18.61 19.52 23.67
N LEU A 226 -19.12 20.51 24.42
CA LEU A 226 -19.11 21.92 24.03
C LEU A 226 -17.68 22.47 23.95
N VAL A 227 -16.83 22.15 24.93
CA VAL A 227 -15.41 22.53 24.92
C VAL A 227 -14.67 21.85 23.77
N ALA A 228 -14.91 20.56 23.53
CA ALA A 228 -14.32 19.83 22.40
C ALA A 228 -14.73 20.47 21.05
N ALA A 229 -16.02 20.78 20.87
CA ALA A 229 -16.50 21.48 19.68
C ALA A 229 -15.84 22.86 19.51
N GLY A 230 -15.70 23.61 20.61
CA GLY A 230 -15.07 24.93 20.62
C GLY A 230 -13.58 24.90 20.25
N LYS A 231 -12.84 23.89 20.71
CA LYS A 231 -11.43 23.69 20.34
C LYS A 231 -11.26 23.28 18.88
N LEU A 232 -12.13 22.40 18.38
CA LEU A 232 -12.08 21.93 17.00
C LEU A 232 -12.51 23.00 15.99
N SER A 233 -13.44 23.88 16.36
CA SER A 233 -13.84 25.03 15.55
C SER A 233 -12.81 26.16 15.55
N GLY A 234 -11.89 26.17 16.51
CA GLY A 234 -10.90 27.24 16.71
C GLY A 234 -11.43 28.44 17.49
N THR A 235 -12.64 28.36 18.04
CA THR A 235 -13.18 29.39 18.96
C THR A 235 -12.50 29.37 20.33
N LEU A 236 -12.03 28.21 20.77
CA LEU A 236 -11.18 28.03 21.96
C LEU A 236 -9.77 27.65 21.52
N ASP A 237 -8.77 27.99 22.36
CA ASP A 237 -7.37 27.66 22.07
C ASP A 237 -7.21 26.13 21.93
N SER A 238 -6.52 25.73 20.88
CA SER A 238 -6.23 24.33 20.55
C SER A 238 -5.18 23.71 21.48
N LYS A 239 -4.43 24.54 22.22
CA LYS A 239 -3.46 24.07 23.22
C LYS A 239 -4.14 23.48 24.45
N SER A 240 -3.41 22.60 25.14
CA SER A 240 -3.82 22.11 26.44
C SER A 240 -3.77 23.23 27.48
N LEU A 241 -4.80 23.33 28.33
CA LEU A 241 -4.75 24.19 29.52
C LEU A 241 -3.79 23.57 30.54
N ASN A 242 -2.59 24.13 30.63
CA ASN A 242 -1.54 23.62 31.50
C ASN A 242 -1.55 24.34 32.87
N LEU A 243 -2.17 23.70 33.86
CA LEU A 243 -2.10 24.09 35.28
C LEU A 243 -1.25 23.07 36.03
N LYS A 244 -0.26 23.54 36.80
CA LYS A 244 0.63 22.68 37.61
C LYS A 244 -0.13 21.75 38.58
N ILE A 245 -1.33 22.17 39.00
CA ILE A 245 -2.16 21.50 40.02
C ILE A 245 -3.36 20.76 39.36
N LYS A 246 -3.39 20.61 38.02
CA LYS A 246 -4.56 20.08 37.28
C LYS A 246 -5.07 18.72 37.78
N LYS A 247 -4.16 17.78 38.10
CA LYS A 247 -4.51 16.44 38.60
C LYS A 247 -5.20 16.52 39.97
N ILE A 248 -4.71 17.40 40.84
CA ILE A 248 -5.28 17.62 42.18
C ILE A 248 -6.66 18.27 42.06
N ILE A 249 -6.83 19.26 41.17
CA ILE A 249 -8.14 19.89 40.92
C ILE A 249 -9.17 18.83 40.49
N ASN A 250 -8.81 17.97 39.53
CA ASN A 250 -9.70 16.89 39.07
C ASN A 250 -10.05 15.92 40.21
N MET A 251 -9.07 15.48 40.99
CA MET A 251 -9.27 14.57 42.11
C MET A 251 -10.17 15.18 43.20
N VAL A 252 -9.97 16.46 43.53
CA VAL A 252 -10.79 17.19 44.50
C VAL A 252 -12.23 17.29 44.02
N CYS A 253 -12.46 17.61 42.74
CA CYS A 253 -13.81 17.65 42.18
C CYS A 253 -14.51 16.28 42.29
N ILE A 254 -13.81 15.19 41.94
CA ILE A 254 -14.36 13.83 42.05
C ILE A 254 -14.71 13.49 43.50
N ILE A 255 -13.85 13.84 44.46
CA ILE A 255 -14.12 13.61 45.89
C ILE A 255 -15.35 14.41 46.34
N ILE A 256 -15.47 15.67 45.95
CA ILE A 256 -16.63 16.51 46.26
C ILE A 256 -17.91 15.88 45.70
N ILE A 257 -17.89 15.41 44.45
CA ILE A 257 -19.03 14.76 43.80
C ILE A 257 -19.45 13.50 44.58
N ILE A 258 -18.50 12.64 44.98
CA ILE A 258 -18.81 11.44 45.76
C ILE A 258 -19.43 11.81 47.11
N ILE A 259 -18.89 12.82 47.80
CA ILE A 259 -19.41 13.28 49.10
C ILE A 259 -20.83 13.85 48.94
N VAL A 260 -21.04 14.73 47.96
CA VAL A 260 -22.35 15.33 47.68
C VAL A 260 -23.37 14.27 47.27
N GLY A 261 -22.98 13.30 46.45
CA GLY A 261 -23.81 12.16 46.07
C GLY A 261 -24.21 11.28 47.25
N TYR A 262 -23.28 10.99 48.17
CA TYR A 262 -23.60 10.27 49.41
C TYR A 262 -24.66 11.02 50.24
N TYR A 263 -24.50 12.33 50.42
CA TYR A 263 -25.49 13.15 51.12
C TYR A 263 -26.83 13.24 50.37
N PHE A 264 -26.82 13.33 49.04
CA PHE A 264 -28.03 13.33 48.23
C PHE A 264 -28.89 12.08 48.47
N VAL A 265 -28.27 10.91 48.61
CA VAL A 265 -28.97 9.64 48.86
C VAL A 265 -29.47 9.54 50.31
N GLN A 266 -28.67 9.98 51.29
CA GLN A 266 -28.95 9.79 52.72
C GLN A 266 -29.92 10.81 53.33
N LEU A 267 -29.90 12.06 52.84
CA LEU A 267 -30.71 13.13 53.43
C LEU A 267 -32.21 12.92 53.13
N LYS A 268 -33.08 13.16 54.11
CA LYS A 268 -34.54 13.07 53.91
C LYS A 268 -35.19 14.37 53.44
N SER A 269 -34.56 15.52 53.73
CA SER A 269 -35.11 16.84 53.36
C SER A 269 -34.98 17.09 51.86
N ILE A 270 -36.12 17.33 51.19
CA ILE A 270 -36.20 17.69 49.76
C ILE A 270 -35.37 18.94 49.44
N TYR A 271 -35.37 19.93 50.34
CA TYR A 271 -34.59 21.16 50.16
C TYR A 271 -33.08 20.87 50.10
N LEU A 272 -32.58 20.05 51.03
CA LEU A 272 -31.17 19.70 51.06
C LEU A 272 -30.78 18.78 49.88
N LYS A 273 -31.64 17.84 49.47
CA LYS A 273 -31.42 17.05 48.24
C LYS A 273 -31.30 17.93 47.00
N THR A 274 -32.16 18.94 46.92
CA THR A 274 -32.17 19.90 45.80
C THR A 274 -30.85 20.67 45.80
N LEU A 275 -30.42 21.19 46.95
CA LEU A 275 -29.13 21.84 47.09
C LEU A 275 -27.97 20.93 46.64
N CYS A 276 -27.94 19.67 47.09
CA CYS A 276 -26.93 18.70 46.68
C CYS A 276 -26.92 18.49 45.16
N LEU A 277 -28.08 18.34 44.52
CA LEU A 277 -28.19 18.11 43.08
C LEU A 277 -27.67 19.31 42.26
N TYR A 278 -28.05 20.54 42.64
CA TYR A 278 -27.59 21.74 41.94
C TYR A 278 -26.11 22.06 42.20
N VAL A 279 -25.62 21.84 43.42
CA VAL A 279 -24.18 21.96 43.74
C VAL A 279 -23.38 20.94 42.94
N SER A 280 -23.86 19.68 42.87
CA SER A 280 -23.25 18.66 42.02
C SER A 280 -23.20 19.13 40.58
N PHE A 281 -24.31 19.58 40.00
CA PHE A 281 -24.34 20.05 38.61
C PHE A 281 -23.29 21.13 38.30
N LEU A 282 -23.06 22.07 39.22
CA LEU A 282 -22.01 23.10 39.06
C LEU A 282 -20.60 22.48 39.08
N VAL A 283 -20.32 21.56 40.01
CA VAL A 283 -19.03 20.88 40.11
C VAL A 283 -18.82 19.93 38.92
N ASP A 284 -19.84 19.21 38.50
CA ASP A 284 -19.85 18.30 37.36
C ASP A 284 -19.57 19.05 36.05
N SER A 285 -20.21 20.22 35.88
CA SER A 285 -19.99 21.12 34.75
C SER A 285 -18.56 21.66 34.74
N PHE A 286 -18.04 22.08 35.90
CA PHE A 286 -16.66 22.54 36.02
C PHE A 286 -15.66 21.40 35.73
N LEU A 287 -15.90 20.20 36.25
CA LEU A 287 -15.08 19.03 35.99
C LEU A 287 -15.09 18.66 34.51
N GLY A 288 -16.25 18.66 33.87
CA GLY A 288 -16.38 18.43 32.42
C GLY A 288 -15.62 19.47 31.59
N PHE A 289 -15.70 20.75 31.98
CA PHE A 289 -14.91 21.82 31.36
C PHE A 289 -13.42 21.57 31.54
N HIS A 290 -12.96 21.38 32.78
CA HIS A 290 -11.55 21.29 33.12
C HIS A 290 -10.89 20.04 32.51
N LEU A 291 -11.56 18.88 32.56
CA LEU A 291 -11.05 17.65 31.93
C LEU A 291 -10.79 17.84 30.43
N VAL A 292 -11.74 18.38 29.67
CA VAL A 292 -11.56 18.55 28.22
C VAL A 292 -10.69 19.77 27.88
N ALA A 293 -10.72 20.83 28.70
CA ALA A 293 -9.84 21.99 28.55
C ALA A 293 -8.36 21.62 28.76
N SER A 294 -8.06 20.67 29.64
CA SER A 294 -6.70 20.15 29.88
C SER A 294 -6.23 19.10 28.88
N ILE A 295 -6.97 18.86 27.80
CA ILE A 295 -6.58 17.95 26.71
C ILE A 295 -6.23 18.77 25.46
N GLY A 296 -5.09 18.49 24.83
CA GLY A 296 -4.69 19.16 23.59
C GLY A 296 -5.60 18.79 22.41
N ALA A 297 -5.70 19.67 21.42
CA ALA A 297 -6.55 19.43 20.25
C ALA A 297 -6.18 18.15 19.44
N ALA A 298 -4.97 17.60 19.66
CA ALA A 298 -4.45 16.38 19.01
C ALA A 298 -5.26 15.15 19.41
N ASP A 299 -5.65 15.14 20.69
CA ASP A 299 -6.26 14.01 21.37
C ASP A 299 -7.78 14.15 21.40
N MET A 300 -8.30 15.27 20.91
CA MET A 300 -9.75 15.52 20.77
C MET A 300 -10.49 14.40 20.05
N PRO A 301 -9.95 13.73 19.01
CA PRO A 301 -10.65 12.60 18.41
C PRO A 301 -11.00 11.51 19.45
N VAL A 302 -10.08 11.20 20.38
CA VAL A 302 -10.30 10.19 21.43
C VAL A 302 -11.32 10.72 22.44
N VAL A 303 -11.23 12.00 22.80
CA VAL A 303 -12.18 12.65 23.72
C VAL A 303 -13.60 12.65 23.15
N ILE A 304 -13.78 12.97 21.86
CA ILE A 304 -15.09 12.92 21.19
C ILE A 304 -15.70 11.52 21.27
N SER A 305 -14.90 10.48 21.01
CA SER A 305 -15.35 9.09 21.10
C SER A 305 -15.68 8.69 22.54
N ALA A 306 -14.91 9.16 23.53
CA ALA A 306 -15.18 8.93 24.95
C ALA A 306 -16.47 9.64 25.40
N LEU A 307 -16.70 10.87 24.95
CA LEU A 307 -17.93 11.62 25.22
C LEU A 307 -19.15 11.00 24.53
N ASN A 308 -18.98 10.39 23.34
CA ASN A 308 -20.00 9.56 22.72
C ASN A 308 -20.38 8.38 23.63
N SER A 309 -19.38 7.69 24.19
CA SER A 309 -19.59 6.61 25.16
C SER A 309 -20.37 7.09 26.38
N TYR A 310 -20.00 8.25 26.94
CA TYR A 310 -20.68 8.83 28.09
C TYR A 310 -22.13 9.19 27.77
N SER A 311 -22.41 9.71 26.57
CA SER A 311 -23.79 9.98 26.11
C SER A 311 -24.64 8.70 26.06
N GLY A 312 -24.05 7.58 25.60
CA GLY A 312 -24.70 6.27 25.59
C GLY A 312 -24.99 5.76 27.00
N PHE A 313 -24.00 5.80 27.90
CA PHE A 313 -24.20 5.37 29.29
C PHE A 313 -25.18 6.26 30.06
N ALA A 314 -25.18 7.59 29.84
CA ALA A 314 -26.18 8.49 30.40
C ALA A 314 -27.60 8.13 29.93
N THR A 315 -27.75 7.74 28.65
CA THR A 315 -29.01 7.26 28.09
C THR A 315 -29.44 5.94 28.72
N ALA A 316 -28.51 4.99 28.94
CA ALA A 316 -28.80 3.72 29.60
C ALA A 316 -29.27 3.93 31.04
N ILE A 317 -28.59 4.80 31.80
CA ILE A 317 -28.97 5.16 33.18
C ILE A 317 -30.35 5.86 33.21
N SER A 318 -30.63 6.73 32.24
CA SER A 318 -31.98 7.29 32.08
C SER A 318 -33.02 6.19 31.81
N GLY A 319 -32.63 5.12 31.12
CA GLY A 319 -33.45 3.93 30.93
C GLY A 319 -33.72 3.15 32.22
N PHE A 320 -32.71 2.98 33.09
CA PHE A 320 -32.91 2.43 34.43
C PHE A 320 -33.87 3.29 35.26
N LEU A 321 -33.63 4.61 35.29
CA LEU A 321 -34.44 5.58 36.03
C LEU A 321 -35.92 5.59 35.59
N LEU A 322 -36.19 5.34 34.31
CA LEU A 322 -37.52 5.36 33.72
C LEU A 322 -38.12 3.95 33.50
N HIS A 323 -37.43 2.89 33.94
CA HIS A 323 -37.81 1.50 33.69
C HIS A 323 -38.10 1.20 32.21
N ASN A 324 -37.24 1.71 31.31
CA ASN A 324 -37.41 1.59 29.87
C ASN A 324 -36.33 0.68 29.25
N ASN A 325 -36.74 -0.53 28.87
CA ASN A 325 -35.88 -1.54 28.25
C ASN A 325 -35.16 -1.05 26.99
N LEU A 326 -35.82 -0.26 26.13
CA LEU A 326 -35.21 0.21 24.89
C LEU A 326 -34.10 1.24 25.16
N LEU A 327 -34.29 2.15 26.11
CA LEU A 327 -33.26 3.12 26.51
C LEU A 327 -32.04 2.41 27.10
N ILE A 328 -32.24 1.36 27.90
CA ILE A 328 -31.15 0.54 28.44
C ILE A 328 -30.38 -0.13 27.30
N ILE A 329 -31.08 -0.84 26.40
CA ILE A 329 -30.44 -1.57 25.30
C ILE A 329 -29.69 -0.61 24.37
N ALA A 330 -30.35 0.45 23.91
CA ALA A 330 -29.77 1.41 22.99
C ALA A 330 -28.62 2.20 23.62
N GLY A 331 -28.79 2.67 24.86
CA GLY A 331 -27.76 3.38 25.60
C GLY A 331 -26.51 2.53 25.83
N SER A 332 -26.67 1.28 26.25
CA SER A 332 -25.56 0.32 26.43
C SER A 332 -24.84 -0.01 25.12
N LEU A 333 -25.59 -0.18 24.03
CA LEU A 333 -25.04 -0.44 22.69
C LEU A 333 -24.16 0.74 22.23
N ILE A 334 -24.64 1.97 22.41
CA ILE A 334 -23.91 3.19 22.04
C ILE A 334 -22.73 3.45 22.99
N GLY A 335 -22.94 3.26 24.29
CA GLY A 335 -21.92 3.45 25.32
C GLY A 335 -20.72 2.53 25.11
N SER A 336 -20.96 1.24 24.93
CA SER A 336 -19.92 0.26 24.60
C SER A 336 -19.25 0.55 23.24
N SER A 337 -20.03 0.98 22.23
CA SER A 337 -19.50 1.39 20.92
C SER A 337 -18.54 2.56 21.00
N GLY A 338 -18.85 3.59 21.79
CA GLY A 338 -17.96 4.74 21.98
C GLY A 338 -16.67 4.35 22.72
N ALA A 339 -16.79 3.51 23.75
CA ALA A 339 -15.65 3.07 24.55
C ALA A 339 -14.65 2.26 23.72
N ILE A 340 -15.15 1.32 22.90
CA ILE A 340 -14.29 0.49 22.07
C ILE A 340 -13.64 1.28 20.94
N LEU A 341 -14.35 2.25 20.36
CA LEU A 341 -13.78 3.13 19.36
C LEU A 341 -12.67 4.00 19.95
N SER A 342 -12.86 4.55 21.17
CA SER A 342 -11.81 5.28 21.89
C SER A 342 -10.57 4.40 22.11
N TYR A 343 -10.77 3.14 22.45
CA TYR A 343 -9.68 2.18 22.61
C TYR A 343 -8.91 1.89 21.30
N ILE A 344 -9.63 1.67 20.18
CA ILE A 344 -9.02 1.48 18.86
C ILE A 344 -8.17 2.70 18.47
N MET A 345 -8.66 3.90 18.75
CA MET A 345 -7.93 5.14 18.49
C MET A 345 -6.68 5.29 19.37
N CYS A 346 -6.79 4.94 20.66
CA CYS A 346 -5.66 4.89 21.59
C CYS A 346 -4.56 3.95 21.08
N ILE A 347 -4.91 2.76 20.58
CA ILE A 347 -3.96 1.83 19.94
C ILE A 347 -3.30 2.48 18.71
N GLY A 348 -4.09 3.13 17.85
CA GLY A 348 -3.56 3.81 16.66
C GLY A 348 -2.61 4.98 16.96
N MET A 349 -2.63 5.50 18.19
CA MET A 349 -1.71 6.55 18.68
C MET A 349 -0.60 5.99 19.59
N ASN A 350 -0.65 4.69 19.91
CA ASN A 350 0.15 4.03 20.96
C ASN A 350 0.12 4.78 22.30
N ARG A 351 -1.09 5.12 22.78
CA ARG A 351 -1.28 5.88 24.03
C ARG A 351 -2.36 5.27 24.91
N ASP A 352 -2.13 5.29 26.22
CA ASP A 352 -3.12 4.83 27.19
C ASP A 352 -4.28 5.82 27.31
N ILE A 353 -5.50 5.29 27.31
CA ILE A 353 -6.75 6.06 27.43
C ILE A 353 -6.79 6.89 28.71
N PHE A 354 -6.28 6.35 29.82
CA PHE A 354 -6.22 7.05 31.11
C PHE A 354 -5.28 8.25 31.07
N ASN A 355 -4.12 8.12 30.40
CA ASN A 355 -3.15 9.21 30.26
C ASN A 355 -3.69 10.35 29.40
N ILE A 356 -4.55 10.04 28.42
CA ILE A 356 -5.23 11.05 27.60
C ILE A 356 -6.28 11.79 28.44
N ILE A 357 -7.15 11.06 29.14
CA ILE A 357 -8.29 11.65 29.87
C ILE A 357 -7.83 12.41 31.14
N LEU A 358 -6.81 11.93 31.85
CA LEU A 358 -6.37 12.51 33.14
C LEU A 358 -5.31 13.61 33.04
N GLY A 359 -4.81 13.92 31.84
CA GLY A 359 -4.00 15.13 31.62
C GLY A 359 -2.85 14.94 30.64
N GLY A 360 -3.18 14.84 29.35
CA GLY A 360 -2.24 14.60 28.25
C GLY A 360 -0.92 15.38 28.28
N TRP A 361 0.08 14.79 27.60
CA TRP A 361 1.44 15.24 27.24
C TRP A 361 2.39 15.86 28.28
N ASP A 362 1.88 16.38 29.40
CA ASP A 362 2.69 17.23 30.29
C ASP A 362 3.72 16.44 31.14
N ASP A 363 3.54 15.13 31.37
CA ASP A 363 4.47 14.35 32.20
C ASP A 363 5.81 14.00 31.48
N TYR A 364 5.94 14.24 30.17
CA TYR A 364 7.17 13.94 29.41
C TYR A 364 8.02 15.18 29.06
N ASP A 365 7.57 16.39 29.42
CA ASP A 365 8.36 17.62 29.18
C ASP A 365 9.55 17.76 30.16
N GLU A 366 9.48 17.16 31.35
CA GLU A 366 10.56 17.27 32.36
C GLU A 366 11.74 16.30 32.14
N LEU A 367 11.57 15.22 31.37
CA LEU A 367 12.64 14.25 31.10
C LEU A 367 13.52 14.59 29.88
N GLY A 368 13.12 15.56 29.04
CA GLY A 368 13.82 15.91 27.79
C GLY A 368 14.49 17.27 27.76
N ALA A 369 14.30 18.11 28.78
CA ALA A 369 14.82 19.48 28.81
C ALA A 369 16.37 19.55 28.91
N GLY A 370 17.04 18.45 29.25
CA GLY A 370 18.51 18.39 29.37
C GLY A 370 19.27 17.88 28.13
N SER A 371 18.60 17.27 27.14
CA SER A 371 19.29 16.53 26.07
C SER A 371 18.94 16.96 24.64
N VAL A 372 17.94 17.84 24.43
CA VAL A 372 17.46 18.20 23.08
C VAL A 372 18.04 19.53 22.56
N GLN A 373 18.96 20.16 23.29
CA GLN A 373 19.55 21.44 22.89
C GLN A 373 20.90 21.35 22.16
N GLN A 374 21.42 20.13 21.92
CA GLN A 374 22.72 19.93 21.24
C GLN A 374 22.64 19.49 19.76
N ALA A 375 21.47 19.23 19.18
CA ALA A 375 21.36 18.72 17.79
C ALA A 375 20.73 19.71 16.77
N LYS A 376 20.59 20.99 17.11
CA LYS A 376 20.07 22.03 16.18
C LYS A 376 21.13 22.68 15.28
N ALA A 377 22.37 22.21 15.30
CA ALA A 377 23.42 22.69 14.42
C ALA A 377 23.54 21.77 13.18
N ASN A 378 23.22 22.33 12.00
CA ASN A 378 23.59 21.83 10.66
C ASN A 378 22.92 20.54 10.13
N LYS A 379 21.58 20.46 10.07
CA LYS A 379 20.91 19.53 9.15
C LYS A 379 20.28 20.28 7.99
N GLN A 380 20.88 20.18 6.81
CA GLN A 380 20.40 20.78 5.57
C GLN A 380 19.21 19.98 5.04
N VAL A 381 18.21 20.69 4.51
CA VAL A 381 16.96 20.09 3.98
C VAL A 381 16.96 20.24 2.46
N ASN A 382 16.67 19.17 1.74
CA ASN A 382 16.54 19.20 0.28
C ASN A 382 15.21 19.86 -0.10
N SER A 383 15.22 21.12 -0.56
CA SER A 383 14.02 21.79 -1.07
C SER A 383 13.80 21.48 -2.55
N THR A 384 12.54 21.51 -3.00
CA THR A 384 12.17 21.25 -4.39
C THR A 384 11.12 22.24 -4.92
N THR A 385 10.83 22.19 -6.23
CA THR A 385 9.89 23.08 -6.93
C THR A 385 8.68 22.32 -7.48
N HIS A 386 7.57 23.03 -7.68
CA HIS A 386 6.33 22.46 -8.22
C HIS A 386 6.52 21.72 -9.55
N LYS A 387 7.32 22.29 -10.45
CA LYS A 387 7.63 21.71 -11.77
C LYS A 387 8.39 20.38 -11.65
N TYR A 388 9.41 20.34 -10.80
CA TYR A 388 10.18 19.11 -10.54
C TYR A 388 9.29 17.99 -9.98
N VAL A 389 8.37 18.34 -9.07
CA VAL A 389 7.40 17.37 -8.52
C VAL A 389 6.47 16.85 -9.62
N ALA A 390 5.93 17.72 -10.47
CA ALA A 390 5.06 17.31 -11.57
C ALA A 390 5.77 16.37 -12.58
N GLU A 391 7.01 16.70 -12.96
CA GLU A 391 7.84 15.87 -13.86
C GLU A 391 8.12 14.48 -13.29
N ASN A 392 8.48 14.40 -12.00
CA ASN A 392 8.72 13.12 -11.35
C ASN A 392 7.43 12.30 -11.19
N LEU A 393 6.30 12.94 -10.89
CA LEU A 393 5.00 12.26 -10.81
C LEU A 393 4.59 11.64 -12.15
N ILE A 394 4.83 12.32 -13.28
CA ILE A 394 4.54 11.79 -14.63
C ILE A 394 5.43 10.59 -14.97
N ASN A 395 6.70 10.62 -14.57
CA ASN A 395 7.68 9.57 -14.90
C ASN A 395 7.62 8.36 -13.95
N ALA A 396 6.86 8.44 -12.85
CA ALA A 396 6.74 7.36 -11.88
C ALA A 396 5.80 6.25 -12.37
N ARG A 397 6.05 4.99 -11.98
CA ARG A 397 5.15 3.86 -12.26
C ARG A 397 4.24 3.53 -11.08
N ASN A 398 4.71 3.74 -9.86
CA ASN A 398 3.97 3.49 -8.63
C ASN A 398 4.07 4.68 -7.68
N VAL A 399 2.96 5.39 -7.50
CA VAL A 399 2.85 6.57 -6.64
C VAL A 399 1.95 6.27 -5.45
N VAL A 400 2.43 6.60 -4.25
CA VAL A 400 1.64 6.51 -3.02
C VAL A 400 1.42 7.90 -2.47
N ILE A 401 0.17 8.32 -2.31
CA ILE A 401 -0.18 9.62 -1.73
C ILE A 401 -0.52 9.40 -0.25
N VAL A 402 0.19 10.08 0.65
CA VAL A 402 -0.05 10.04 2.10
C VAL A 402 -0.67 11.38 2.51
N PRO A 403 -2.01 11.51 2.50
CA PRO A 403 -2.66 12.72 2.97
C PRO A 403 -2.62 12.79 4.50
N GLY A 404 -2.35 13.98 5.02
CA GLY A 404 -2.48 14.32 6.45
C GLY A 404 -3.53 15.38 6.71
N TYR A 405 -3.62 15.85 7.95
CA TYR A 405 -4.59 16.88 8.32
C TYR A 405 -4.41 18.20 7.54
N GLY A 406 -3.19 18.53 7.07
CA GLY A 406 -2.95 19.69 6.21
C GLY A 406 -3.70 19.64 4.88
N THR A 407 -4.01 18.44 4.37
CA THR A 407 -4.88 18.26 3.19
C THR A 407 -6.29 18.78 3.46
N ALA A 408 -6.85 18.46 4.64
CA ALA A 408 -8.18 18.90 5.04
C ALA A 408 -8.25 20.42 5.32
N VAL A 409 -7.22 20.98 5.97
CA VAL A 409 -7.16 22.41 6.30
C VAL A 409 -7.06 23.28 5.05
N SER A 410 -6.21 22.90 4.10
CA SER A 410 -6.04 23.62 2.83
C SER A 410 -7.19 23.34 1.84
N LYS A 411 -7.99 22.29 2.09
CA LYS A 411 -9.07 21.81 1.21
C LYS A 411 -8.55 21.38 -0.17
N CYS A 412 -7.42 20.67 -0.22
CA CYS A 412 -6.77 20.26 -1.47
C CYS A 412 -7.13 18.84 -1.97
N GLN A 413 -8.13 18.19 -1.35
CA GLN A 413 -8.51 16.82 -1.69
C GLN A 413 -9.03 16.66 -3.13
N ARG A 414 -9.61 17.72 -3.73
CA ARG A 414 -10.12 17.68 -5.11
C ARG A 414 -8.97 17.71 -6.11
N GLU A 415 -7.99 18.57 -5.85
CA GLU A 415 -6.76 18.68 -6.62
C GLU A 415 -5.97 17.36 -6.57
N LEU A 416 -5.90 16.70 -5.41
CA LEU A 416 -5.30 15.36 -5.30
C LEU A 416 -6.07 14.29 -6.09
N ALA A 417 -7.40 14.37 -6.13
CA ALA A 417 -8.22 13.45 -6.92
C ALA A 417 -7.99 13.67 -8.42
N GLU A 418 -7.91 14.91 -8.89
CA GLU A 418 -7.61 15.26 -10.28
C GLU A 418 -6.19 14.84 -10.68
N ILE A 419 -5.19 15.07 -9.82
CA ILE A 419 -3.83 14.53 -10.01
C ILE A 419 -3.89 13.00 -10.13
N CYS A 420 -4.64 12.31 -9.28
CA CYS A 420 -4.80 10.86 -9.36
C CYS A 420 -5.44 10.41 -10.68
N ILE A 421 -6.44 11.13 -11.18
CA ILE A 421 -7.09 10.83 -12.47
C ILE A 421 -6.09 10.98 -13.63
N ILE A 422 -5.32 12.08 -13.68
CA ILE A 422 -4.32 12.32 -14.73
C ILE A 422 -3.20 11.28 -14.70
N LEU A 423 -2.75 10.89 -13.50
CA LEU A 423 -1.71 9.86 -13.38
C LEU A 423 -2.25 8.48 -13.80
N LYS A 424 -3.48 8.15 -13.42
CA LYS A 424 -4.12 6.89 -13.83
C LYS A 424 -4.39 6.79 -15.32
N SER A 425 -4.75 7.90 -15.99
CA SER A 425 -4.92 7.90 -17.45
C SER A 425 -3.61 7.63 -18.19
N ARG A 426 -2.46 7.71 -17.51
CA ARG A 426 -1.14 7.33 -18.01
C ARG A 426 -0.64 5.98 -17.47
N ASN A 427 -1.55 5.13 -17.01
CA ASN A 427 -1.25 3.79 -16.49
C ASN A 427 -0.30 3.78 -15.27
N VAL A 428 -0.21 4.91 -14.53
CA VAL A 428 0.52 4.99 -13.27
C VAL A 428 -0.33 4.38 -12.16
N LYS A 429 0.24 3.44 -11.39
CA LYS A 429 -0.43 2.87 -10.22
C LYS A 429 -0.42 3.89 -9.09
N VAL A 430 -1.59 4.48 -8.79
CA VAL A 430 -1.75 5.44 -7.69
C VAL A 430 -2.57 4.82 -6.56
N ASN A 431 -2.00 4.80 -5.34
CA ASN A 431 -2.71 4.42 -4.12
C ASN A 431 -2.67 5.56 -3.09
N PHE A 432 -3.76 5.77 -2.36
CA PHE A 432 -3.78 6.62 -1.18
C PHE A 432 -3.49 5.75 0.05
N ALA A 433 -2.58 6.22 0.90
CA ALA A 433 -2.19 5.57 2.15
C ALA A 433 -2.76 6.35 3.33
N ILE A 434 -3.74 5.78 4.02
CA ILE A 434 -4.41 6.43 5.15
C ILE A 434 -3.91 5.86 6.46
N HIS A 435 -3.51 6.75 7.35
CA HIS A 435 -3.20 6.40 8.74
C HIS A 435 -4.49 6.43 9.58
N PRO A 436 -4.73 5.47 10.49
CA PRO A 436 -5.99 5.40 11.26
C PRO A 436 -6.36 6.69 12.01
N VAL A 437 -5.35 7.41 12.50
CA VAL A 437 -5.54 8.70 13.21
C VAL A 437 -5.23 9.93 12.35
N ALA A 438 -5.15 9.80 11.03
CA ALA A 438 -4.97 10.94 10.17
C ALA A 438 -6.23 11.84 10.18
N GLY A 439 -6.05 13.08 10.62
CA GLY A 439 -7.09 14.10 10.66
C GLY A 439 -7.49 14.49 12.08
N ARG A 440 -8.74 14.94 12.24
CA ARG A 440 -9.34 15.35 13.53
C ARG A 440 -10.46 14.42 14.01
N MET A 441 -10.67 13.29 13.34
CA MET A 441 -11.66 12.26 13.66
C MET A 441 -11.25 10.95 12.95
N PRO A 442 -11.54 9.76 13.50
CA PRO A 442 -11.19 8.48 12.85
C PRO A 442 -11.88 8.32 11.51
N GLY A 443 -11.11 8.10 10.45
CA GLY A 443 -11.65 7.99 9.09
C GLY A 443 -12.03 9.34 8.46
N HIS A 444 -11.63 10.47 9.05
CA HIS A 444 -11.93 11.81 8.52
C HIS A 444 -11.39 11.98 7.09
N LEU A 445 -10.15 11.54 6.83
CA LEU A 445 -9.60 11.62 5.47
C LEU A 445 -10.34 10.71 4.48
N ASN A 446 -10.85 9.54 4.90
CA ASN A 446 -11.60 8.64 4.03
C ASN A 446 -12.88 9.35 3.51
N VAL A 447 -13.59 10.08 4.38
CA VAL A 447 -14.77 10.85 3.99
C VAL A 447 -14.41 11.99 3.05
N LEU A 448 -13.31 12.71 3.29
CA LEU A 448 -12.88 13.82 2.43
C LEU A 448 -12.41 13.35 1.05
N LEU A 449 -11.73 12.22 0.97
CA LEU A 449 -11.36 11.62 -0.30
C LEU A 449 -12.58 11.08 -1.06
N ALA A 450 -13.55 10.50 -0.36
CA ALA A 450 -14.82 10.10 -0.95
C ALA A 450 -15.63 11.32 -1.46
N GLU A 451 -15.61 12.45 -0.75
CA GLU A 451 -16.19 13.71 -1.22
C GLU A 451 -15.54 14.19 -2.53
N ALA A 452 -14.22 13.99 -2.66
CA ALA A 452 -13.47 14.27 -3.87
C ALA A 452 -13.63 13.19 -4.97
N ASN A 453 -14.53 12.22 -4.78
CA ASN A 453 -14.78 11.08 -5.68
C ASN A 453 -13.55 10.19 -5.93
N VAL A 454 -12.65 10.05 -4.95
CA VAL A 454 -11.55 9.08 -5.03
C VAL A 454 -12.10 7.66 -4.82
N PRO A 455 -11.88 6.72 -5.76
CA PRO A 455 -12.36 5.35 -5.63
C PRO A 455 -11.79 4.64 -4.39
N TYR A 456 -12.65 3.98 -3.59
CA TYR A 456 -12.22 3.30 -2.36
C TYR A 456 -11.16 2.21 -2.60
N ASN A 457 -11.18 1.53 -3.75
CA ASN A 457 -10.25 0.43 -4.05
C ASN A 457 -8.78 0.86 -4.06
N ILE A 458 -8.49 2.14 -4.30
CA ILE A 458 -7.14 2.72 -4.23
C ILE A 458 -6.83 3.40 -2.90
N VAL A 459 -7.80 3.52 -2.00
CA VAL A 459 -7.60 4.00 -0.64
C VAL A 459 -7.25 2.81 0.24
N LYS A 460 -5.99 2.75 0.68
CA LYS A 460 -5.40 1.65 1.43
C LYS A 460 -5.09 2.10 2.85
N GLU A 461 -5.39 1.23 3.80
CA GLU A 461 -5.01 1.42 5.19
C GLU A 461 -3.49 1.22 5.37
N MET A 462 -2.92 1.83 6.41
CA MET A 462 -1.49 1.79 6.72
C MET A 462 -0.88 0.37 6.71
N ASN A 463 -1.57 -0.62 7.28
CA ASN A 463 -1.06 -2.00 7.33
C ASN A 463 -0.97 -2.66 5.94
N GLU A 464 -1.91 -2.33 5.05
CA GLU A 464 -1.93 -2.85 3.68
C GLU A 464 -0.78 -2.23 2.88
N ILE A 465 -0.60 -0.91 2.99
CA ILE A 465 0.39 -0.19 2.18
C ILE A 465 1.83 -0.41 2.67
N ASN A 466 2.09 -0.48 3.98
CA ASN A 466 3.44 -0.65 4.52
C ASN A 466 4.11 -1.95 4.01
N SER A 467 3.33 -2.99 3.70
CA SER A 467 3.84 -4.24 3.12
C SER A 467 4.39 -4.11 1.69
N SER A 468 4.08 -3.00 1.00
CA SER A 468 4.41 -2.76 -0.41
C SER A 468 4.96 -1.36 -0.69
N ILE A 469 5.20 -0.55 0.35
CA ILE A 469 5.67 0.83 0.25
C ILE A 469 7.12 0.93 -0.24
N ASP A 470 7.91 -0.12 -0.05
CA ASP A 470 9.25 -0.32 -0.58
C ASP A 470 9.28 -0.35 -2.13
N LYS A 471 8.16 -0.76 -2.76
CA LYS A 471 7.98 -0.77 -4.22
C LYS A 471 7.46 0.56 -4.76
N ALA A 472 7.21 1.56 -3.93
CA ALA A 472 6.76 2.88 -4.39
C ALA A 472 7.94 3.67 -4.96
N ASP A 473 7.76 4.21 -6.17
CA ASP A 473 8.75 5.11 -6.78
C ASP A 473 8.72 6.47 -6.09
N ILE A 474 7.50 6.97 -5.82
CA ILE A 474 7.29 8.25 -5.14
C ILE A 474 6.23 8.09 -4.06
N VAL A 475 6.57 8.52 -2.85
CA VAL A 475 5.61 8.77 -1.77
C VAL A 475 5.39 10.28 -1.64
N LEU A 476 4.19 10.73 -2.02
CA LEU A 476 3.78 12.13 -1.92
C LEU A 476 3.07 12.36 -0.58
N VAL A 477 3.78 12.95 0.38
CA VAL A 477 3.26 13.26 1.73
C VAL A 477 2.64 14.65 1.73
N VAL A 478 1.32 14.75 1.90
CA VAL A 478 0.58 16.00 1.76
C VAL A 478 0.04 16.48 3.10
N GLY A 479 0.75 17.41 3.74
CA GLY A 479 0.30 18.00 5.00
C GLY A 479 0.23 16.99 6.16
N ALA A 480 1.03 15.93 6.12
CA ALA A 480 1.24 14.99 7.22
C ALA A 480 2.58 15.25 7.90
N ASN A 481 2.67 14.93 9.20
CA ASN A 481 3.93 15.02 9.94
C ASN A 481 4.11 13.79 10.85
N ASP A 482 3.37 13.72 11.96
CA ASP A 482 3.59 12.70 12.99
C ASP A 482 3.35 11.26 12.47
N ILE A 483 2.35 11.08 11.59
CA ILE A 483 1.97 9.78 11.00
C ILE A 483 2.99 9.19 10.01
N VAL A 484 4.04 9.95 9.67
CA VAL A 484 5.16 9.52 8.83
C VAL A 484 6.51 9.70 9.55
N ASN A 485 6.51 10.02 10.84
CA ASN A 485 7.70 10.45 11.58
C ASN A 485 8.52 9.24 12.09
N PRO A 486 9.73 8.98 11.58
CA PRO A 486 10.56 7.83 11.96
C PRO A 486 10.95 7.81 13.44
N SER A 487 10.81 8.93 14.17
CA SER A 487 11.05 8.98 15.61
C SER A 487 10.14 8.04 16.41
N SER A 488 9.07 7.45 15.83
CA SER A 488 8.32 6.40 16.52
C SER A 488 9.13 5.12 16.78
N LEU A 489 10.28 4.95 16.12
CA LEU A 489 11.19 3.82 16.34
C LEU A 489 12.17 4.08 17.50
N ASP A 490 12.29 5.33 17.96
CA ASP A 490 13.25 5.73 19.00
C ASP A 490 12.60 5.69 20.40
N PRO A 491 13.10 4.87 21.34
CA PRO A 491 12.58 4.77 22.71
C PRO A 491 12.56 6.09 23.50
N SER A 492 13.39 7.06 23.13
CA SER A 492 13.45 8.37 23.77
C SER A 492 12.39 9.36 23.25
N SER A 493 11.71 9.03 22.14
CA SER A 493 10.71 9.90 21.53
C SER A 493 9.34 9.77 22.19
N LYS A 494 8.62 10.89 22.23
CA LYS A 494 7.23 10.95 22.73
C LYS A 494 6.23 10.13 21.89
N ILE A 495 6.57 9.80 20.65
CA ILE A 495 5.74 8.96 19.76
C ILE A 495 6.26 7.52 19.63
N TYR A 496 7.17 7.09 20.51
CA TYR A 496 7.73 5.74 20.47
C TYR A 496 6.63 4.67 20.42
N GLY A 497 6.79 3.70 19.54
CA GLY A 497 5.85 2.58 19.34
C GLY A 497 4.56 2.94 18.59
N MET A 498 4.34 4.22 18.24
CA MET A 498 3.23 4.62 17.37
C MET A 498 3.38 3.92 16.00
N PRO A 499 2.36 3.16 15.55
CA PRO A 499 2.32 2.68 14.17
C PRO A 499 2.38 3.88 13.24
N ILE A 500 3.17 3.83 12.16
CA ILE A 500 3.29 4.92 11.20
C ILE A 500 3.36 4.38 9.77
N ILE A 501 3.10 5.25 8.80
CA ILE A 501 3.34 4.93 7.39
C ILE A 501 4.84 5.09 7.13
N GLU A 502 5.48 3.99 6.71
CA GLU A 502 6.94 3.92 6.58
C GLU A 502 7.45 4.55 5.27
N ALA A 503 7.10 5.82 5.07
CA ALA A 503 7.34 6.56 3.82
C ALA A 503 8.81 6.54 3.39
N TRP A 504 9.74 6.56 4.34
CA TRP A 504 11.19 6.55 4.07
C TRP A 504 11.69 5.28 3.39
N LYS A 505 10.92 4.19 3.39
CA LYS A 505 11.28 2.94 2.69
C LYS A 505 11.10 3.02 1.17
N SER A 506 10.39 4.04 0.67
CA SER A 506 10.21 4.27 -0.76
C SER A 506 11.46 4.84 -1.44
N LYS A 507 11.50 4.82 -2.78
CA LYS A 507 12.65 5.36 -3.53
C LYS A 507 12.81 6.87 -3.34
N GLN A 508 11.71 7.61 -3.35
CA GLN A 508 11.69 9.06 -3.13
C GLN A 508 10.46 9.49 -2.34
N VAL A 509 10.66 10.38 -1.38
CA VAL A 509 9.59 10.99 -0.58
C VAL A 509 9.52 12.48 -0.89
N ILE A 510 8.34 12.99 -1.20
CA ILE A 510 8.10 14.41 -1.44
C ILE A 510 7.11 14.90 -0.40
N ILE A 511 7.53 15.84 0.45
CA ILE A 511 6.73 16.35 1.56
C ILE A 511 6.24 17.77 1.25
N LEU A 512 4.92 17.96 1.21
CA LEU A 512 4.27 19.24 1.03
C LEU A 512 3.91 19.83 2.39
N LYS A 513 4.58 20.93 2.75
CA LYS A 513 4.36 21.61 4.05
C LYS A 513 4.75 23.09 3.98
N ARG A 514 4.06 23.95 4.74
CA ARG A 514 4.32 25.41 4.76
C ARG A 514 5.71 25.79 5.30
N THR A 515 6.14 25.13 6.37
CA THR A 515 7.38 25.42 7.10
C THR A 515 7.93 24.13 7.74
N LEU A 516 9.12 24.17 8.32
CA LEU A 516 9.71 23.08 9.12
C LEU A 516 9.14 22.95 10.54
N ASN A 517 8.07 23.69 10.88
CA ASN A 517 7.49 23.63 12.22
C ASN A 517 7.06 22.21 12.59
N THR A 518 7.04 21.91 13.88
CA THR A 518 6.67 20.59 14.38
C THR A 518 5.19 20.27 14.12
N GLY A 519 4.86 18.98 14.25
CA GLY A 519 3.51 18.46 14.05
C GLY A 519 2.63 18.70 15.27
N TYR A 520 1.64 17.83 15.45
CA TYR A 520 0.78 17.86 16.63
C TYR A 520 1.55 17.45 17.88
N SER A 521 2.41 16.45 17.73
CA SER A 521 3.30 15.95 18.77
C SER A 521 4.44 16.92 19.12
N ALA A 522 4.48 18.14 18.58
CA ALA A 522 5.51 19.15 18.90
C ALA A 522 6.98 18.67 18.82
N ILE A 523 7.23 17.55 18.13
CA ILE A 523 8.54 16.94 17.90
C ILE A 523 8.98 17.25 16.47
N ASP A 524 10.29 17.31 16.29
CA ASP A 524 10.89 17.39 14.97
C ASP A 524 10.73 16.05 14.23
N ASN A 525 10.82 16.08 12.90
CA ASN A 525 10.65 14.90 12.07
C ASN A 525 11.94 14.58 11.30
N PRO A 526 12.68 13.51 11.68
CA PRO A 526 13.88 13.07 10.99
C PRO A 526 13.68 12.83 9.49
N LEU A 527 12.47 12.46 9.05
CA LEU A 527 12.15 12.22 7.63
C LEU A 527 12.52 13.41 6.75
N PHE A 528 12.39 14.65 7.25
CA PHE A 528 12.66 15.86 6.47
C PHE A 528 14.13 16.03 6.10
N TYR A 529 15.01 15.32 6.80
CA TYR A 529 16.46 15.39 6.64
C TYR A 529 17.04 14.17 5.94
N PHE A 530 16.20 13.21 5.54
CA PHE A 530 16.66 12.03 4.82
C PHE A 530 17.05 12.38 3.39
N ALA A 531 18.08 11.73 2.86
CA ALA A 531 18.60 12.01 1.52
C ALA A 531 17.57 11.77 0.40
N ASN A 532 16.66 10.81 0.58
CA ASN A 532 15.57 10.50 -0.36
C ASN A 532 14.31 11.37 -0.14
N SER A 533 14.34 12.32 0.79
CA SER A 533 13.21 13.22 1.09
C SER A 533 13.42 14.60 0.51
N TYR A 534 12.37 15.14 -0.11
CA TYR A 534 12.35 16.47 -0.72
C TYR A 534 11.20 17.30 -0.16
N MET A 535 11.49 18.52 0.30
CA MET A 535 10.50 19.43 0.85
C MET A 535 10.00 20.39 -0.23
N LEU A 536 8.69 20.34 -0.48
CA LEU A 536 7.99 21.36 -1.27
C LEU A 536 7.30 22.33 -0.31
N PHE A 537 7.90 23.52 -0.16
CA PHE A 537 7.38 24.54 0.73
C PHE A 537 6.23 25.32 0.10
N GLY A 538 5.12 25.44 0.83
CA GLY A 538 3.95 26.18 0.37
C GLY A 538 2.67 25.77 1.08
N ASP A 539 1.60 26.51 0.81
CA ASP A 539 0.26 26.04 1.14
C ASP A 539 -0.09 24.82 0.29
N ALA A 540 -0.66 23.77 0.90
CA ALA A 540 -0.87 22.50 0.21
C ALA A 540 -1.85 22.60 -0.96
N LYS A 541 -2.87 23.49 -0.89
CA LYS A 541 -3.79 23.73 -2.00
C LYS A 541 -3.12 24.47 -3.13
N TYR A 542 -2.37 25.52 -2.81
CA TYR A 542 -1.58 26.22 -3.82
C TYR A 542 -0.60 25.27 -4.52
N SER A 543 0.19 24.51 -3.75
CA SER A 543 1.19 23.61 -4.32
C SER A 543 0.59 22.50 -5.17
N THR A 544 -0.51 21.88 -4.73
CA THR A 544 -1.21 20.86 -5.54
C THR A 544 -1.88 21.45 -6.76
N SER A 545 -2.44 22.67 -6.68
CA SER A 545 -2.99 23.38 -7.85
C SER A 545 -1.91 23.68 -8.88
N GLN A 546 -0.73 24.15 -8.46
CA GLN A 546 0.40 24.40 -9.37
C GLN A 546 0.91 23.10 -10.01
N ILE A 547 1.05 22.02 -9.23
CA ILE A 547 1.38 20.70 -9.77
C ILE A 547 0.33 20.28 -10.81
N LEU A 548 -0.95 20.43 -10.50
CA LEU A 548 -2.04 20.12 -11.42
C LEU A 548 -1.97 20.97 -12.69
N THR A 549 -1.68 22.27 -12.61
CA THR A 549 -1.46 23.13 -13.77
C THR A 549 -0.32 22.59 -14.63
N PHE A 550 0.83 22.26 -14.05
CA PHE A 550 1.94 21.69 -14.82
C PHE A 550 1.58 20.35 -15.44
N LEU A 551 0.93 19.45 -14.71
CA LEU A 551 0.43 18.17 -15.24
C LEU A 551 -0.59 18.37 -16.38
N SER A 552 -1.42 19.40 -16.28
CA SER A 552 -2.41 19.79 -17.29
C SER A 552 -1.75 20.45 -18.49
N ASP A 553 -0.70 21.23 -18.31
CA ASP A 553 0.11 21.80 -19.39
C ASP A 553 0.84 20.70 -20.15
N TYR A 554 1.32 19.66 -19.45
CA TYR A 554 1.82 18.42 -20.03
C TYR A 554 0.74 17.59 -20.76
N THR A 555 -0.55 17.96 -20.67
CA THR A 555 -1.63 17.36 -21.47
C THR A 555 -2.19 18.31 -22.53
N SER A 556 -2.07 19.64 -22.36
CA SER A 556 -2.63 20.66 -23.27
C SER A 556 -1.62 21.19 -24.30
N HIS A 557 -0.33 21.27 -23.97
CA HIS A 557 0.68 21.41 -24.99
C HIS A 557 0.76 20.09 -25.75
N LYS A 558 0.47 20.14 -27.06
CA LYS A 558 0.95 19.16 -28.03
C LYS A 558 2.49 19.17 -28.05
N TYR A 559 3.12 18.74 -26.96
CA TYR A 559 4.20 17.80 -27.11
C TYR A 559 3.56 16.58 -27.78
N PRO A 560 4.16 16.05 -28.86
CA PRO A 560 3.62 14.87 -29.51
C PRO A 560 3.37 13.84 -28.42
N ASP A 561 2.11 13.44 -28.35
CA ASP A 561 1.52 12.67 -27.28
C ASP A 561 2.32 11.38 -27.08
N VAL A 562 3.18 11.34 -26.06
CA VAL A 562 3.87 10.10 -25.67
C VAL A 562 2.87 9.12 -25.06
N SER A 563 1.64 9.56 -24.77
CA SER A 563 0.54 8.73 -24.28
C SER A 563 -0.42 8.20 -25.37
N LEU A 564 -0.34 8.66 -26.63
CA LEU A 564 -1.02 7.98 -27.75
C LEU A 564 -0.11 7.00 -28.50
N ALA A 565 1.16 6.89 -28.10
CA ALA A 565 2.04 5.81 -28.52
C ALA A 565 1.82 4.51 -27.71
N ASP A 566 1.17 4.59 -26.53
CA ASP A 566 0.93 3.42 -25.67
C ASP A 566 -0.47 2.80 -25.85
N GLU A 567 -1.48 3.53 -26.34
CA GLU A 567 -2.77 2.92 -26.76
C GLU A 567 -2.69 2.24 -28.13
N HIS A 568 -1.66 2.53 -28.93
CA HIS A 568 -1.35 1.74 -30.14
C HIS A 568 -0.38 0.58 -29.88
N LEU A 569 0.08 0.37 -28.64
CA LEU A 569 0.95 -0.76 -28.30
C LEU A 569 0.20 -2.00 -27.80
N ASP A 570 -1.10 -1.89 -27.53
CA ASP A 570 -1.96 -3.07 -27.36
C ASP A 570 -2.58 -3.50 -28.71
N ASP A 571 -2.83 -2.57 -29.65
CA ASP A 571 -3.16 -2.92 -31.04
C ASP A 571 -1.93 -3.42 -31.84
N GLU A 572 -0.70 -2.92 -31.58
CA GLU A 572 0.52 -3.49 -32.19
C GLU A 572 0.89 -4.88 -31.64
N LYS A 573 0.41 -5.25 -30.44
CA LYS A 573 0.54 -6.64 -29.96
C LYS A 573 -0.44 -7.58 -30.65
N ASP A 574 -1.60 -7.07 -31.06
CA ASP A 574 -2.58 -7.85 -31.82
C ASP A 574 -2.26 -7.88 -33.32
N GLU A 575 -1.64 -6.85 -33.91
CA GLU A 575 -1.08 -6.94 -35.27
C GLU A 575 0.12 -7.88 -35.36
N VAL A 576 1.05 -7.85 -34.39
CA VAL A 576 2.20 -8.78 -34.34
C VAL A 576 1.78 -10.20 -33.94
N ARG A 577 0.69 -10.38 -33.17
CA ARG A 577 0.07 -11.71 -32.94
C ARG A 577 -0.72 -12.21 -34.14
N SER A 578 -1.38 -11.34 -34.91
CA SER A 578 -2.11 -11.74 -36.12
C SER A 578 -1.18 -12.19 -37.24
N LEU A 579 0.03 -11.60 -37.32
CA LEU A 579 1.06 -11.99 -38.28
C LEU A 579 1.79 -13.29 -37.91
N CYS A 580 1.76 -13.69 -36.64
CA CYS A 580 2.33 -14.96 -36.17
C CYS A 580 1.39 -16.17 -36.32
N PHE A 581 0.14 -15.99 -36.79
CA PHE A 581 -0.84 -17.08 -36.94
C PHE A 581 -1.15 -17.49 -38.38
N LEU A 582 -0.40 -17.00 -39.38
CA LEU A 582 -0.49 -17.52 -40.74
C LEU A 582 0.43 -18.74 -40.91
N SER A 583 0.01 -19.84 -40.29
CA SER A 583 0.46 -21.18 -40.68
C SER A 583 -0.29 -21.60 -41.95
N GLU A 584 0.52 -21.92 -42.96
CA GLU A 584 0.26 -22.88 -44.03
C GLU A 584 -1.00 -22.70 -44.89
N GLY A 585 -0.81 -22.03 -46.04
CA GLY A 585 -1.57 -22.33 -47.24
C GLY A 585 -2.26 -21.15 -47.90
N SER A 586 -1.53 -20.36 -48.69
CA SER A 586 -2.10 -19.71 -49.87
C SER A 586 -1.01 -19.13 -50.76
N SER A 587 -1.20 -19.33 -52.06
CA SER A 587 -0.33 -19.03 -53.19
C SER A 587 0.06 -17.56 -53.36
N ALA A 588 1.33 -17.36 -53.76
CA ALA A 588 1.89 -16.28 -54.58
C ALA A 588 1.05 -14.99 -54.74
N GLY A 589 1.39 -13.96 -53.97
CA GLY A 589 0.90 -12.59 -54.11
C GLY A 589 1.67 -11.78 -55.15
N SER A 590 0.94 -10.97 -55.92
CA SER A 590 1.39 -10.30 -57.14
C SER A 590 2.24 -9.04 -56.88
N ARG A 591 2.96 -8.59 -57.92
CA ARG A 591 3.83 -7.40 -57.95
C ARG A 591 3.14 -6.08 -57.52
N GLY A 592 1.81 -6.05 -57.41
CA GLY A 592 1.04 -4.87 -56.98
C GLY A 592 0.98 -4.64 -55.46
N ASP A 593 1.17 -5.69 -54.63
CA ASP A 593 1.10 -5.54 -53.16
C ASP A 593 2.37 -4.87 -52.59
N LEU A 594 3.49 -4.93 -53.32
CA LEU A 594 4.77 -4.29 -53.00
C LEU A 594 4.75 -2.77 -53.25
N GLU A 595 3.94 -2.27 -54.19
CA GLU A 595 3.80 -0.83 -54.45
C GLU A 595 2.92 -0.14 -53.40
N ALA A 596 1.91 -0.83 -52.86
CA ALA A 596 1.08 -0.32 -51.77
C ALA A 596 1.84 -0.17 -50.43
N LEU A 597 2.86 -1.00 -50.18
CA LEU A 597 3.77 -0.88 -49.02
C LEU A 597 4.79 0.26 -49.18
N ALA A 598 5.09 0.69 -50.41
CA ALA A 598 6.08 1.73 -50.69
C ALA A 598 5.58 3.15 -50.36
N GLU A 599 4.26 3.39 -50.34
CA GLU A 599 3.68 4.69 -49.97
C GLU A 599 3.76 4.99 -48.46
N LYS A 600 4.03 3.99 -47.61
CA LYS A 600 4.01 4.14 -46.14
C LYS A 600 5.35 4.62 -45.54
N TYR A 601 6.43 4.70 -46.32
CA TYR A 601 7.78 4.98 -45.81
C TYR A 601 8.44 6.20 -46.49
N PRO A 602 9.26 6.99 -45.76
CA PRO A 602 10.01 8.08 -46.35
C PRO A 602 11.03 7.55 -47.40
N LYS A 603 11.25 8.28 -48.49
CA LYS A 603 12.27 7.95 -49.49
C LYS A 603 13.64 7.83 -48.83
N ALA A 604 14.28 6.66 -48.96
CA ALA A 604 15.55 6.37 -48.32
C ALA A 604 16.68 7.28 -48.84
N ARG A 605 17.47 7.86 -47.92
CA ARG A 605 18.61 8.74 -48.27
C ARG A 605 19.98 8.11 -48.02
N ARG A 606 20.05 7.05 -47.21
CA ARG A 606 21.27 6.32 -46.90
C ARG A 606 21.02 4.82 -46.96
N VAL A 607 22.05 4.09 -47.37
CA VAL A 607 22.01 2.62 -47.50
C VAL A 607 22.88 1.98 -46.43
N ILE A 608 22.29 1.06 -45.66
CA ILE A 608 22.97 0.22 -44.67
C ILE A 608 23.19 -1.16 -45.31
N GLY A 609 24.43 -1.63 -45.28
CA GLY A 609 24.84 -2.96 -45.72
C GLY A 609 25.16 -3.87 -44.53
N LEU A 610 24.60 -5.08 -44.54
CA LEU A 610 24.96 -6.15 -43.61
C LEU A 610 25.83 -7.17 -44.33
N VAL A 611 27.03 -7.41 -43.80
CA VAL A 611 28.02 -8.31 -44.40
C VAL A 611 28.32 -9.45 -43.43
N LYS A 612 28.45 -10.68 -43.96
CA LYS A 612 28.80 -11.87 -43.21
C LYS A 612 30.12 -11.74 -42.46
N GLU A 613 30.24 -12.53 -41.41
CA GLU A 613 31.51 -12.67 -40.70
C GLU A 613 32.50 -13.54 -41.48
N ASP A 614 33.76 -13.10 -41.53
CA ASP A 614 34.84 -13.89 -42.11
C ASP A 614 35.13 -15.05 -41.16
N THR A 615 34.50 -16.20 -41.38
CA THR A 615 34.78 -17.40 -40.57
C THR A 615 36.24 -17.78 -40.77
N GLY A 616 37.08 -17.52 -39.76
CA GLY A 616 38.46 -17.95 -39.70
C GLY A 616 38.55 -19.46 -39.68
N ARG A 617 38.54 -20.11 -40.85
CA ARG A 617 39.17 -21.41 -41.02
C ARG A 617 40.65 -21.20 -40.73
N THR A 618 41.11 -21.69 -39.60
CA THR A 618 42.52 -22.02 -39.41
C THR A 618 42.86 -23.12 -40.40
N GLN A 619 43.22 -22.74 -41.63
CA GLN A 619 44.06 -23.58 -42.48
C GLN A 619 45.39 -23.75 -41.76
N LYS A 620 45.56 -24.87 -41.06
CA LYS A 620 46.88 -25.41 -40.78
C LYS A 620 47.20 -26.43 -41.88
N GLY A 621 48.08 -26.03 -42.79
CA GLY A 621 49.02 -26.91 -43.49
C GLY A 621 48.62 -27.38 -44.88
N GLU A 622 48.85 -26.55 -45.90
CA GLU A 622 49.49 -27.04 -47.12
C GLU A 622 50.99 -26.77 -46.98
N GLU A 623 51.79 -27.83 -46.82
CA GLU A 623 53.08 -27.94 -47.53
C GLU A 623 53.62 -29.39 -47.46
N LYS A 624 53.90 -29.90 -48.68
CA LYS A 624 54.95 -30.85 -49.08
C LYS A 624 54.75 -32.37 -48.92
N ASN A 625 54.56 -32.99 -50.10
CA ASN A 625 55.26 -34.16 -50.67
C ASN A 625 55.59 -35.36 -49.77
N GLY A 626 55.12 -36.55 -50.18
CA GLY A 626 55.73 -37.83 -49.80
C GLY A 626 54.85 -39.07 -50.00
N GLU A 627 54.99 -39.69 -51.19
CA GLU A 627 55.02 -41.14 -51.47
C GLU A 627 54.02 -42.14 -50.81
N ALA A 628 53.19 -42.72 -51.68
CA ALA A 628 52.89 -44.14 -51.88
C ALA A 628 52.88 -45.14 -50.69
N LYS A 629 51.76 -45.87 -50.52
CA LYS A 629 51.63 -47.29 -50.94
C LYS A 629 50.27 -47.92 -50.58
N ASN A 630 49.72 -48.60 -51.59
CA ASN A 630 48.83 -49.77 -51.68
C ASN A 630 48.35 -50.47 -50.39
N GLY A 631 47.09 -50.96 -50.45
CA GLY A 631 46.70 -52.17 -49.71
C GLY A 631 45.19 -52.39 -49.55
N ASP A 632 44.56 -52.96 -50.57
CA ASP A 632 43.44 -53.93 -50.59
C ASP A 632 42.50 -54.12 -49.38
N GLY A 633 41.21 -54.34 -49.71
CA GLY A 633 40.47 -55.44 -49.05
C GLY A 633 38.99 -55.21 -48.71
N LYS A 634 38.12 -55.47 -49.69
CA LYS A 634 36.76 -56.06 -49.63
C LYS A 634 36.19 -56.46 -48.26
N GLY A 635 34.87 -56.24 -48.10
CA GLY A 635 33.99 -57.27 -47.52
C GLY A 635 32.79 -56.79 -46.70
N LYS A 636 31.60 -56.94 -47.29
CA LYS A 636 30.26 -56.64 -46.76
C LYS A 636 29.78 -57.60 -45.65
N ASN A 637 28.88 -57.04 -44.84
CA ASN A 637 27.69 -57.61 -44.17
C ASN A 637 27.85 -58.51 -42.93
N THR A 638 27.31 -58.03 -41.80
CA THR A 638 26.10 -58.58 -41.17
C THR A 638 25.44 -57.55 -40.24
N LYS A 639 24.11 -57.46 -40.32
CA LYS A 639 23.26 -56.73 -39.37
C LYS A 639 23.34 -57.40 -38.00
N GLU A 640 23.48 -56.60 -36.94
CA GLU A 640 22.84 -56.80 -35.64
C GLU A 640 22.86 -55.46 -34.89
N GLY A 641 21.72 -55.09 -34.33
CA GLY A 641 21.56 -53.84 -33.59
C GLY A 641 22.37 -53.87 -32.29
N ALA A 642 23.13 -52.80 -32.05
CA ALA A 642 23.68 -52.48 -30.76
C ALA A 642 23.41 -50.99 -30.50
N GLU A 643 22.77 -50.76 -29.36
CA GLU A 643 22.48 -49.52 -28.67
C GLU A 643 23.41 -48.35 -29.04
N GLU A 644 22.79 -47.19 -29.31
CA GLU A 644 23.45 -45.89 -29.11
C GLU A 644 23.94 -45.83 -27.66
N THR A 645 25.18 -46.24 -27.43
CA THR A 645 25.91 -45.84 -26.23
C THR A 645 26.00 -44.33 -26.27
N ALA A 646 25.15 -43.69 -25.47
CA ALA A 646 25.15 -42.28 -25.16
C ALA A 646 26.57 -41.85 -24.77
N GLY A 647 27.31 -41.34 -25.77
CA GLY A 647 28.63 -40.78 -25.61
C GLY A 647 28.54 -39.47 -24.85
N THR A 648 29.37 -39.37 -23.82
CA THR A 648 29.69 -38.21 -22.97
C THR A 648 29.25 -36.84 -23.53
N PRO A 649 28.41 -36.06 -22.81
CA PRO A 649 28.00 -34.72 -23.26
C PRO A 649 29.17 -33.76 -23.08
N GLY A 650 29.97 -33.52 -24.12
CA GLY A 650 31.21 -32.74 -23.97
C GLY A 650 31.78 -32.01 -25.17
N SER A 651 31.26 -32.17 -26.40
CA SER A 651 31.88 -31.54 -27.58
C SER A 651 30.87 -31.08 -28.63
N ALA A 652 29.88 -30.28 -28.23
CA ALA A 652 29.11 -29.51 -29.21
C ALA A 652 29.97 -28.34 -29.70
N HIS A 653 30.29 -28.30 -30.99
CA HIS A 653 30.92 -27.14 -31.64
C HIS A 653 30.11 -25.88 -31.34
N VAL A 654 30.76 -24.88 -30.72
CA VAL A 654 30.15 -23.61 -30.33
C VAL A 654 29.81 -22.82 -31.59
N ASN A 655 28.52 -22.63 -31.86
CA ASN A 655 28.05 -21.80 -32.96
C ASN A 655 28.20 -20.32 -32.57
N LEU A 656 29.36 -19.74 -32.87
CA LEU A 656 29.77 -18.39 -32.46
C LEU A 656 29.22 -17.27 -33.36
N SER A 657 28.26 -17.56 -34.25
CA SER A 657 27.74 -16.55 -35.17
C SER A 657 26.55 -15.82 -34.56
N ILE A 658 26.57 -14.47 -34.60
CA ILE A 658 25.41 -13.59 -34.38
C ILE A 658 25.33 -12.61 -35.54
N VAL A 659 24.16 -12.02 -35.79
CA VAL A 659 23.97 -11.06 -36.89
C VAL A 659 23.93 -9.62 -36.38
N PRO A 660 24.42 -8.65 -37.17
CA PRO A 660 24.42 -7.23 -36.79
C PRO A 660 23.02 -6.62 -36.72
N LEU A 661 22.04 -7.18 -37.44
CA LEU A 661 20.65 -6.75 -37.44
C LEU A 661 19.72 -7.94 -37.68
N THR A 662 18.73 -8.17 -36.80
CA THR A 662 17.69 -9.21 -37.01
C THR A 662 16.51 -8.67 -37.85
N PRO A 663 15.81 -9.53 -38.62
CA PRO A 663 14.78 -9.10 -39.59
C PRO A 663 13.69 -8.22 -39.00
N LYS A 664 13.22 -8.53 -37.79
CA LYS A 664 12.14 -7.79 -37.11
C LYS A 664 12.45 -6.30 -36.85
N PHE A 665 13.72 -5.89 -36.89
CA PHE A 665 14.11 -4.50 -36.70
C PHE A 665 14.29 -3.72 -38.02
N VAL A 666 14.28 -4.40 -39.17
CA VAL A 666 14.35 -3.76 -40.49
C VAL A 666 13.26 -2.70 -40.69
N PRO A 667 11.98 -2.93 -40.32
CA PRO A 667 10.94 -1.93 -40.51
C PRO A 667 11.22 -0.63 -39.75
N LYS A 668 11.83 -0.72 -38.56
CA LYS A 668 12.18 0.46 -37.75
C LYS A 668 13.24 1.30 -38.45
N LEU A 669 14.28 0.69 -39.01
CA LEU A 669 15.30 1.42 -39.77
C LEU A 669 14.75 2.00 -41.08
N LYS A 670 13.80 1.33 -41.74
CA LYS A 670 13.09 1.89 -42.89
C LYS A 670 12.27 3.12 -42.52
N LYS A 671 11.56 3.10 -41.38
CA LYS A 671 10.87 4.30 -40.84
C LYS A 671 11.84 5.46 -40.60
N MET A 672 13.09 5.17 -40.22
CA MET A 672 14.15 6.18 -40.05
C MET A 672 14.72 6.70 -41.38
N GLY A 673 14.32 6.15 -42.53
CA GLY A 673 14.78 6.58 -43.86
C GLY A 673 16.03 5.86 -44.38
N PHE A 674 16.33 4.68 -43.85
CA PHE A 674 17.40 3.81 -44.37
C PHE A 674 16.87 2.78 -45.37
N ARG A 675 17.68 2.48 -46.40
CA ARG A 675 17.54 1.28 -47.25
C ARG A 675 18.48 0.21 -46.70
N ILE A 676 18.01 -1.03 -46.55
CA ILE A 676 18.78 -2.12 -45.94
C ILE A 676 19.11 -3.16 -47.00
N LEU A 677 20.41 -3.35 -47.25
CA LEU A 677 20.96 -4.41 -48.09
C LEU A 677 21.58 -5.49 -47.21
N VAL A 678 21.29 -6.74 -47.51
CA VAL A 678 21.69 -7.89 -46.70
C VAL A 678 22.44 -8.87 -47.60
N GLU A 679 23.64 -9.29 -47.19
CA GLU A 679 24.36 -10.35 -47.87
C GLU A 679 23.59 -11.68 -47.79
N GLU A 680 23.37 -12.32 -48.93
CA GLU A 680 22.68 -13.61 -49.05
C GLU A 680 23.27 -14.64 -48.07
N GLY A 681 22.45 -15.20 -47.19
CA GLY A 681 22.76 -16.26 -46.24
C GLY A 681 23.37 -15.78 -44.91
N ILE A 682 23.29 -14.49 -44.56
CA ILE A 682 23.90 -13.94 -43.33
C ILE A 682 23.33 -14.58 -42.05
N GLY A 683 22.04 -14.95 -42.07
CA GLY A 683 21.30 -15.49 -40.93
C GLY A 683 21.34 -17.02 -40.79
N THR A 684 21.92 -17.72 -41.78
CA THR A 684 21.84 -19.19 -41.90
C THR A 684 22.34 -19.91 -40.64
N ASN A 685 23.43 -19.43 -40.04
CA ASN A 685 24.02 -20.06 -38.85
C ASN A 685 23.16 -19.90 -37.59
N ILE A 686 22.17 -19.00 -37.58
CA ILE A 686 21.32 -18.73 -36.43
C ILE A 686 19.84 -19.01 -36.71
N MET A 687 19.56 -19.80 -37.75
CA MET A 687 18.22 -20.21 -38.17
C MET A 687 17.33 -19.03 -38.62
N ILE A 688 17.93 -17.99 -39.20
CA ILE A 688 17.21 -16.90 -39.86
C ILE A 688 17.36 -17.07 -41.37
N GLU A 689 16.24 -17.27 -42.05
CA GLU A 689 16.20 -17.40 -43.51
C GLU A 689 16.25 -16.04 -44.20
N ASP A 690 16.85 -15.98 -45.38
CA ASP A 690 16.92 -14.74 -46.17
C ASP A 690 15.53 -14.22 -46.55
N GLN A 691 14.57 -15.12 -46.76
CA GLN A 691 13.17 -14.76 -47.03
C GLN A 691 12.56 -13.95 -45.88
N GLU A 692 12.98 -14.18 -44.64
CA GLU A 692 12.51 -13.42 -43.49
C GLU A 692 12.94 -11.95 -43.60
N TYR A 693 14.19 -11.68 -43.98
CA TYR A 693 14.66 -10.31 -44.24
C TYR A 693 13.87 -9.62 -45.36
N VAL A 694 13.54 -10.34 -46.44
CA VAL A 694 12.73 -9.82 -47.54
C VAL A 694 11.31 -9.48 -47.08
N ASN A 695 10.68 -10.34 -46.28
CA ASN A 695 9.33 -10.13 -45.75
C ASN A 695 9.24 -8.86 -44.88
N TYR A 696 10.31 -8.54 -44.13
CA TYR A 696 10.42 -7.31 -43.36
C TYR A 696 10.92 -6.09 -44.17
N GLY A 697 11.13 -6.27 -45.48
CA GLY A 697 11.38 -5.20 -46.44
C GLY A 697 12.85 -4.84 -46.68
N ALA A 698 13.79 -5.73 -46.34
CA ALA A 698 15.19 -5.61 -46.75
C ALA A 698 15.42 -6.25 -48.13
N GLU A 699 16.55 -5.92 -48.77
CA GLU A 699 16.92 -6.48 -50.07
C GLU A 699 18.13 -7.42 -49.91
N ILE A 700 17.98 -8.66 -50.37
CA ILE A 700 19.07 -9.65 -50.37
C ILE A 700 19.91 -9.47 -51.63
N THR A 701 21.23 -9.44 -51.49
CA THR A 701 22.15 -9.25 -52.62
C THR A 701 23.53 -9.88 -52.35
N SER A 702 24.39 -9.96 -53.37
CA SER A 702 25.76 -10.47 -53.21
C SER A 702 26.64 -9.54 -52.35
N LYS A 703 27.71 -10.07 -51.77
CA LYS A 703 28.68 -9.30 -50.95
C LYS A 703 29.22 -8.08 -51.70
N GLU A 704 29.57 -8.23 -52.98
CA GLU A 704 30.12 -7.15 -53.81
C GLU A 704 29.11 -6.01 -53.99
N ASP A 705 27.83 -6.36 -54.16
CA ASP A 705 26.75 -5.39 -54.30
C ASP A 705 26.42 -4.68 -52.99
N VAL A 706 26.45 -5.39 -51.85
CA VAL A 706 26.33 -4.78 -50.51
C VAL A 706 27.43 -3.74 -50.34
N LEU A 707 28.69 -4.09 -50.60
CA LEU A 707 29.81 -3.15 -50.46
C LEU A 707 29.64 -1.95 -51.40
N ARG A 708 29.36 -2.19 -52.68
CA ARG A 708 29.28 -1.13 -53.70
C ARG A 708 28.18 -0.10 -53.44
N GLN A 709 27.01 -0.53 -52.94
CA GLN A 709 25.84 0.33 -52.79
C GLN A 709 25.68 0.94 -51.39
N SER A 710 26.37 0.40 -50.37
CA SER A 710 26.18 0.82 -48.98
C SER A 710 26.99 2.05 -48.61
N ASN A 711 26.38 2.96 -47.84
CA ASN A 711 27.08 4.09 -47.22
C ASN A 711 27.57 3.74 -45.81
N ILE A 712 26.88 2.79 -45.16
CA ILE A 712 27.14 2.36 -43.80
C ILE A 712 27.24 0.83 -43.84
N ILE A 713 28.30 0.26 -43.29
CA ILE A 713 28.46 -1.18 -43.15
C ILE A 713 28.41 -1.52 -41.66
N LEU A 714 27.51 -2.44 -41.29
CA LEU A 714 27.42 -2.97 -39.94
C LEU A 714 28.03 -4.37 -39.91
N LYS A 715 29.00 -4.58 -39.02
CA LYS A 715 29.56 -5.90 -38.68
C LYS A 715 29.56 -6.08 -37.18
N VAL A 716 29.58 -7.34 -36.74
CA VAL A 716 29.69 -7.66 -35.32
C VAL A 716 31.16 -7.69 -34.95
N ASP A 717 31.91 -8.65 -35.50
CA ASP A 717 33.31 -8.86 -35.13
C ASP A 717 34.27 -7.87 -35.82
N PRO A 718 35.49 -7.71 -35.28
CA PRO A 718 36.51 -6.90 -35.94
C PRO A 718 36.75 -7.32 -37.39
N PRO A 719 36.85 -6.37 -38.33
CA PRO A 719 37.03 -6.68 -39.73
C PRO A 719 38.36 -7.41 -39.93
N SER A 720 38.37 -8.43 -40.80
CA SER A 720 39.61 -9.12 -41.12
C SER A 720 40.58 -8.18 -41.84
N LYS A 721 41.88 -8.50 -41.78
CA LYS A 721 42.92 -7.78 -42.54
C LYS A 721 42.59 -7.74 -44.05
N LYS A 722 41.91 -8.76 -44.58
CA LYS A 722 41.44 -8.81 -45.98
C LYS A 722 40.26 -7.87 -46.20
N PHE A 723 39.28 -7.89 -45.31
CA PHE A 723 38.06 -7.10 -45.45
C PHE A 723 38.31 -5.59 -45.47
N ILE A 724 39.28 -5.10 -44.68
CA ILE A 724 39.68 -3.68 -44.67
C ILE A 724 40.06 -3.17 -46.06
N VAL A 725 40.72 -4.02 -46.86
CA VAL A 725 41.12 -3.68 -48.23
C VAL A 725 39.91 -3.65 -49.17
N GLU A 726 38.83 -4.38 -48.88
CA GLU A 726 37.62 -4.45 -49.71
C GLU A 726 36.66 -3.28 -49.47
N VAL A 727 36.75 -2.59 -48.32
CA VAL A 727 35.83 -1.50 -47.97
C VAL A 727 35.94 -0.34 -48.99
N PRO A 728 34.82 0.11 -49.59
CA PRO A 728 34.82 1.24 -50.52
C PRO A 728 35.05 2.59 -49.83
N ASN A 729 35.59 3.54 -50.58
CA ASN A 729 35.82 4.90 -50.10
C ASN A 729 34.47 5.63 -49.85
N ASN A 730 34.43 6.59 -48.91
CA ASN A 730 33.22 7.28 -48.43
C ASN A 730 32.21 6.39 -47.65
N THR A 731 32.70 5.37 -46.95
CA THR A 731 31.88 4.45 -46.15
C THR A 731 32.10 4.64 -44.65
N VAL A 732 31.04 4.45 -43.84
CA VAL A 732 31.13 4.35 -42.37
C VAL A 732 31.07 2.87 -41.97
N LEU A 733 32.15 2.34 -41.40
CA LEU A 733 32.20 0.98 -40.86
C LEU A 733 31.98 1.02 -39.34
N ILE A 734 30.94 0.30 -38.88
CA ILE A 734 30.59 0.18 -37.46
C ILE A 734 30.74 -1.29 -37.07
N SER A 735 31.67 -1.59 -36.15
CA SER A 735 31.91 -2.94 -35.64
C SER A 735 32.66 -2.90 -34.30
N TYR A 736 32.85 -4.06 -33.66
CA TYR A 736 33.91 -4.19 -32.66
C TYR A 736 35.26 -3.92 -33.34
N LEU A 737 36.18 -3.23 -32.68
CA LEU A 737 37.53 -2.97 -33.20
C LEU A 737 38.63 -3.28 -32.18
N TRP A 738 38.37 -3.10 -30.88
CA TRP A 738 39.35 -3.29 -29.80
C TRP A 738 40.66 -2.54 -30.05
N PRO A 739 40.61 -1.21 -30.22
CA PRO A 739 41.73 -0.41 -30.72
C PRO A 739 42.98 -0.43 -29.82
N SER A 740 42.83 -0.72 -28.51
CA SER A 740 43.95 -0.89 -27.58
C SER A 740 44.78 -2.14 -27.83
N ILE A 741 44.13 -3.22 -28.31
CA ILE A 741 44.73 -4.54 -28.55
C ILE A 741 45.14 -4.64 -30.04
N ASN A 742 44.24 -4.25 -30.95
CA ASN A 742 44.39 -4.40 -32.40
C ASN A 742 45.06 -3.19 -33.06
N LYS A 743 46.21 -2.74 -32.55
CA LYS A 743 46.92 -1.56 -33.09
C LYS A 743 47.33 -1.73 -34.56
N GLU A 744 47.73 -2.94 -34.96
CA GLU A 744 48.08 -3.25 -36.35
C GLU A 744 46.91 -3.02 -37.31
N LEU A 745 45.69 -3.34 -36.88
CA LEU A 745 44.48 -3.20 -37.68
C LEU A 745 44.20 -1.73 -38.01
N LEU A 746 44.41 -0.84 -37.04
CA LEU A 746 44.26 0.61 -37.23
C LEU A 746 45.31 1.20 -38.16
N GLN A 747 46.55 0.70 -38.09
CA GLN A 747 47.63 1.12 -38.98
C GLN A 747 47.33 0.72 -40.43
N MET A 748 46.82 -0.49 -40.65
CA MET A 748 46.40 -0.95 -41.98
C MET A 748 45.25 -0.10 -42.54
N ALA A 749 44.29 0.31 -41.70
CA ALA A 749 43.15 1.13 -42.11
C ALA A 749 43.54 2.52 -42.65
N VAL A 750 44.74 3.01 -42.33
CA VAL A 750 45.27 4.34 -42.74
C VAL A 750 46.40 4.24 -43.77
N GLN A 751 46.86 3.03 -44.09
CA GLN A 751 48.02 2.82 -44.98
C GLN A 751 47.72 3.21 -46.43
N ASP A 752 46.48 3.01 -46.88
CA ASP A 752 46.05 3.32 -48.25
C ASP A 752 45.55 4.78 -48.37
N LYS A 753 46.40 5.64 -48.95
CA LYS A 753 46.11 7.07 -49.12
C LYS A 753 44.95 7.37 -50.08
N GLU A 754 44.57 6.43 -50.95
CA GLU A 754 43.43 6.61 -51.86
C GLU A 754 42.09 6.37 -51.15
N LYS A 755 42.11 5.70 -49.99
CA LYS A 755 40.93 5.34 -49.17
C LYS A 755 40.80 6.16 -47.87
N ASN A 756 41.23 7.41 -47.89
CA ASN A 756 41.23 8.25 -46.69
C ASN A 756 39.83 8.68 -46.19
N ASN A 757 38.76 8.57 -46.99
CA ASN A 757 37.41 8.99 -46.59
C ASN A 757 36.57 7.85 -45.97
N ILE A 758 37.21 6.83 -45.40
CA ILE A 758 36.51 5.79 -44.63
C ILE A 758 36.51 6.19 -43.15
N THR A 759 35.34 6.11 -42.52
CA THR A 759 35.20 6.34 -41.08
C THR A 759 35.04 5.01 -40.35
N TYR A 760 35.91 4.72 -39.39
CA TYR A 760 35.85 3.50 -38.58
C TYR A 760 35.36 3.85 -37.17
N MET A 761 34.29 3.21 -36.73
CA MET A 761 33.69 3.40 -35.42
C MET A 761 33.77 2.12 -34.58
N ALA A 762 34.42 2.22 -33.40
CA ALA A 762 34.60 1.12 -32.46
C ALA A 762 33.46 1.09 -31.44
N ILE A 763 32.55 0.13 -31.57
CA ILE A 763 31.39 -0.01 -30.67
C ILE A 763 31.78 -0.52 -29.27
N ASP A 764 33.01 -0.98 -29.07
CA ASP A 764 33.58 -1.32 -27.77
C ASP A 764 34.05 -0.11 -26.95
N GLU A 765 34.18 1.06 -27.59
CA GLU A 765 34.63 2.33 -27.00
C GLU A 765 33.44 3.28 -26.68
N VAL A 766 32.22 2.74 -26.59
CA VAL A 766 31.05 3.51 -26.12
C VAL A 766 31.38 4.11 -24.74
N PRO A 767 31.25 5.44 -24.55
CA PRO A 767 31.58 6.07 -23.29
C PRO A 767 30.54 5.68 -22.22
N ARG A 768 31.00 5.50 -20.98
CA ARG A 768 30.11 5.20 -19.85
C ARG A 768 29.43 6.48 -19.33
N SER A 769 28.49 7.02 -20.13
CA SER A 769 27.61 8.13 -19.76
C SER A 769 26.16 7.67 -19.66
N THR A 770 25.30 8.39 -18.94
CA THR A 770 23.87 8.06 -18.79
C THR A 770 23.13 8.05 -20.12
N ARG A 771 23.47 8.95 -21.04
CA ARG A 771 22.90 9.02 -22.40
C ARG A 771 23.32 7.83 -23.27
N ALA A 772 24.58 7.38 -23.15
CA ALA A 772 25.14 6.30 -23.95
C ALA A 772 24.74 4.88 -23.49
N GLN A 773 24.08 4.72 -22.34
CA GLN A 773 23.73 3.39 -21.80
C GLN A 773 22.89 2.53 -22.77
N LYS A 774 21.99 3.15 -23.54
CA LYS A 774 21.16 2.44 -24.54
C LYS A 774 21.95 1.94 -25.75
N ILE A 775 23.15 2.47 -25.94
CA ILE A 775 24.07 2.15 -27.04
C ILE A 775 25.16 1.17 -26.57
N ASP A 776 25.35 1.01 -25.25
CA ASP A 776 26.40 0.15 -24.68
C ASP A 776 26.12 -1.35 -24.92
N ILE A 777 26.71 -1.85 -26.00
CA ILE A 777 26.64 -3.25 -26.41
C ILE A 777 27.38 -4.15 -25.42
N ARG A 778 28.48 -3.67 -24.83
CA ARG A 778 29.29 -4.49 -23.93
C ARG A 778 28.51 -4.83 -22.67
N SER A 779 27.76 -3.87 -22.14
CA SER A 779 26.84 -4.11 -21.02
C SER A 779 25.73 -5.10 -21.41
N SER A 780 25.16 -4.95 -22.61
CA SER A 780 24.11 -5.85 -23.13
C SER A 780 24.60 -7.30 -23.30
N MET A 781 25.78 -7.49 -23.89
CA MET A 781 26.40 -8.80 -24.04
C MET A 781 26.84 -9.38 -22.70
N SER A 782 27.45 -8.57 -21.82
CA SER A 782 27.85 -9.02 -20.47
C SER A 782 26.66 -9.50 -19.65
N ASN A 783 25.49 -8.87 -19.80
CA ASN A 783 24.28 -9.35 -19.15
C ASN A 783 23.95 -10.79 -19.61
N LEU A 784 23.88 -11.02 -20.93
CA LEU A 784 23.65 -12.37 -21.48
C LEU A 784 24.74 -13.38 -21.04
N GLN A 785 25.99 -12.95 -20.94
CA GLN A 785 27.08 -13.79 -20.44
C GLN A 785 26.79 -14.31 -19.03
N GLY A 786 26.44 -13.41 -18.10
CA GLY A 786 26.13 -13.77 -16.73
C GLY A 786 24.96 -14.73 -16.61
N TYR A 787 23.89 -14.47 -17.38
CA TYR A 787 22.73 -15.37 -17.43
C TYR A 787 23.12 -16.76 -17.96
N ARG A 788 23.81 -16.84 -19.10
CA ARG A 788 24.18 -18.11 -19.74
C ARG A 788 25.16 -18.92 -18.89
N ALA A 789 26.10 -18.25 -18.23
CA ALA A 789 27.07 -18.88 -17.33
C ALA A 789 26.37 -19.71 -16.23
N VAL A 790 25.30 -19.18 -15.66
CA VAL A 790 24.51 -19.86 -14.62
C VAL A 790 23.76 -21.06 -15.18
N ILE A 791 23.14 -20.91 -16.37
CA ILE A 791 22.41 -22.00 -17.02
C ILE A 791 23.36 -23.16 -17.34
N GLU A 792 24.53 -22.89 -17.93
CA GLU A 792 25.51 -23.94 -18.20
C GLU A 792 26.05 -24.55 -16.90
N ALA A 793 26.35 -23.74 -15.89
CA ALA A 793 26.81 -24.27 -14.60
C ALA A 793 25.81 -25.25 -13.97
N PHE A 794 24.52 -24.91 -13.97
CA PHE A 794 23.47 -25.80 -13.44
C PHE A 794 23.15 -26.99 -14.34
N PHE A 795 23.40 -26.88 -15.65
CA PHE A 795 23.27 -28.01 -16.56
C PHE A 795 24.31 -29.11 -16.25
N MET A 796 25.54 -28.72 -15.91
CA MET A 796 26.58 -29.68 -15.50
C MET A 796 26.48 -30.11 -14.02
N LEU A 797 25.88 -29.32 -13.14
CA LEU A 797 25.84 -29.61 -11.71
C LEU A 797 24.86 -30.77 -11.38
N PRO A 798 25.32 -31.88 -10.79
CA PRO A 798 24.46 -33.01 -10.41
C PRO A 798 23.74 -32.77 -9.07
N LYS A 799 23.13 -31.59 -8.89
CA LYS A 799 22.47 -31.17 -7.64
C LYS A 799 21.35 -30.15 -7.91
N PHE A 800 20.29 -30.19 -7.11
CA PHE A 800 19.23 -29.19 -7.17
C PHE A 800 19.74 -27.77 -6.85
N CYS A 801 19.31 -26.80 -7.65
CA CYS A 801 19.58 -25.38 -7.44
C CYS A 801 18.88 -24.83 -6.20
N LYS A 802 17.61 -25.20 -5.97
CA LYS A 802 16.76 -24.73 -4.87
C LYS A 802 16.66 -25.72 -3.71
N SER A 803 16.36 -25.21 -2.52
CA SER A 803 16.00 -26.04 -1.38
C SER A 803 14.66 -26.72 -1.65
N SER A 804 14.55 -28.00 -1.30
CA SER A 804 13.30 -28.75 -1.38
C SER A 804 13.14 -29.66 -0.18
N THR A 805 11.92 -29.76 0.34
CA THR A 805 11.57 -30.73 1.38
C THR A 805 10.71 -31.81 0.73
N THR A 806 11.16 -33.05 0.80
CA THR A 806 10.46 -34.21 0.26
C THR A 806 10.17 -35.21 1.40
N ALA A 807 9.35 -36.23 1.12
CA ALA A 807 9.14 -37.32 2.06
C ALA A 807 10.44 -38.04 2.46
N ALA A 808 11.47 -38.02 1.58
CA ALA A 808 12.78 -38.61 1.84
C ALA A 808 13.73 -37.68 2.63
N GLY A 809 13.30 -36.46 2.99
CA GLY A 809 14.08 -35.50 3.77
C GLY A 809 14.34 -34.17 3.06
N LYS A 810 15.16 -33.34 3.71
CA LYS A 810 15.48 -31.98 3.28
C LYS A 810 16.71 -31.97 2.36
N ILE A 811 16.54 -31.41 1.17
CA ILE A 811 17.63 -31.17 0.22
C ILE A 811 18.08 -29.71 0.35
N ASN A 812 19.37 -29.53 0.59
CA ASN A 812 19.97 -28.21 0.71
C ASN A 812 20.18 -27.56 -0.67
N PRO A 813 19.97 -26.24 -0.79
CA PRO A 813 20.17 -25.52 -2.05
C PRO A 813 21.65 -25.55 -2.48
N ALA A 814 21.88 -25.34 -3.77
CA ALA A 814 23.21 -25.13 -4.30
C ALA A 814 23.81 -23.80 -3.77
N LYS A 815 25.13 -23.79 -3.60
CA LYS A 815 25.91 -22.61 -3.22
C LYS A 815 26.75 -22.14 -4.40
N VAL A 816 26.55 -20.91 -4.83
CA VAL A 816 27.23 -20.29 -5.96
C VAL A 816 28.15 -19.19 -5.44
N PHE A 817 29.39 -19.13 -5.91
CA PHE A 817 30.31 -18.03 -5.62
C PHE A 817 30.65 -17.28 -6.91
N VAL A 818 30.40 -15.98 -6.94
CA VAL A 818 30.67 -15.12 -8.09
C VAL A 818 31.84 -14.18 -7.78
N ILE A 819 32.89 -14.22 -8.60
CA ILE A 819 34.06 -13.34 -8.48
C ILE A 819 34.00 -12.32 -9.62
N GLY A 820 33.93 -11.04 -9.24
CA GLY A 820 33.61 -9.92 -10.11
C GLY A 820 32.11 -9.67 -10.12
N ALA A 821 31.68 -8.50 -9.63
CA ALA A 821 30.30 -8.04 -9.58
C ALA A 821 30.06 -6.89 -10.58
N GLY A 822 30.62 -7.02 -11.78
CA GLY A 822 30.25 -6.19 -12.93
C GLY A 822 28.87 -6.59 -13.51
N VAL A 823 28.56 -6.16 -14.73
CA VAL A 823 27.25 -6.46 -15.36
C VAL A 823 27.01 -7.97 -15.50
N ALA A 824 28.01 -8.73 -15.95
CA ALA A 824 27.93 -10.19 -16.03
C ALA A 824 27.82 -10.84 -14.64
N GLY A 825 28.62 -10.40 -13.68
CA GLY A 825 28.59 -10.90 -12.32
C GLY A 825 27.24 -10.68 -11.63
N LEU A 826 26.70 -9.46 -11.69
CA LEU A 826 25.38 -9.13 -11.14
C LEU A 826 24.28 -9.95 -11.80
N GLN A 827 24.31 -10.11 -13.13
CA GLN A 827 23.33 -10.94 -13.81
C GLN A 827 23.44 -12.42 -13.42
N ALA A 828 24.66 -12.93 -13.21
CA ALA A 828 24.86 -14.28 -12.68
C ALA A 828 24.29 -14.43 -11.26
N ILE A 829 24.47 -13.41 -10.40
CA ILE A 829 23.89 -13.40 -9.05
C ILE A 829 22.36 -13.42 -9.10
N ILE A 830 21.76 -12.53 -9.90
CA ILE A 830 20.30 -12.46 -10.08
C ILE A 830 19.75 -13.79 -10.58
N THR A 831 20.39 -14.38 -11.59
CA THR A 831 19.93 -15.63 -12.20
C THR A 831 20.04 -16.80 -11.21
N ALA A 832 21.19 -16.99 -10.57
CA ALA A 832 21.39 -18.07 -9.60
C ALA A 832 20.48 -17.91 -8.36
N LYS A 833 20.26 -16.67 -7.90
CA LYS A 833 19.35 -16.39 -6.80
C LYS A 833 17.90 -16.69 -7.16
N SER A 834 17.47 -16.31 -8.36
CA SER A 834 16.12 -16.59 -8.89
C SER A 834 15.86 -18.09 -9.04
N MET A 835 16.91 -18.89 -9.32
CA MET A 835 16.85 -20.36 -9.31
C MET A 835 16.81 -20.97 -7.90
N GLY A 836 16.85 -20.16 -6.84
CA GLY A 836 16.70 -20.61 -5.45
C GLY A 836 18.00 -21.00 -4.74
N SER A 837 19.15 -20.67 -5.32
CA SER A 837 20.47 -20.94 -4.74
C SER A 837 20.91 -19.88 -3.72
N ILE A 838 21.89 -20.24 -2.90
CA ILE A 838 22.59 -19.29 -2.03
C ILE A 838 23.78 -18.76 -2.81
N VAL A 839 23.82 -17.45 -3.03
CA VAL A 839 24.87 -16.82 -3.84
C VAL A 839 25.77 -15.98 -2.95
N TYR A 840 27.06 -16.26 -2.99
CA TYR A 840 28.14 -15.45 -2.44
C TYR A 840 28.77 -14.66 -3.58
N SER A 841 29.27 -13.45 -3.32
CA SER A 841 29.96 -12.66 -4.33
C SER A 841 31.08 -11.81 -3.74
N HIS A 842 32.10 -11.52 -4.54
CA HIS A 842 33.17 -10.59 -4.20
C HIS A 842 33.55 -9.73 -5.41
N ASP A 843 33.86 -8.45 -5.16
CA ASP A 843 34.47 -7.54 -6.12
C ASP A 843 35.44 -6.59 -5.40
N LYS A 844 36.43 -6.06 -6.14
CA LYS A 844 37.41 -5.10 -5.62
C LYS A 844 36.76 -3.76 -5.24
N LYS A 845 35.64 -3.38 -5.89
CA LYS A 845 34.94 -2.11 -5.65
C LYS A 845 33.98 -2.22 -4.47
N ALA A 846 34.22 -1.45 -3.41
CA ALA A 846 33.32 -1.36 -2.26
C ALA A 846 31.88 -0.98 -2.65
N SER A 847 31.70 -0.13 -3.66
CA SER A 847 30.37 0.29 -4.14
C SER A 847 29.49 -0.86 -4.64
N THR A 848 30.08 -1.97 -5.07
CA THR A 848 29.33 -3.14 -5.58
C THR A 848 28.74 -3.99 -4.46
N GLU A 849 29.11 -3.77 -3.20
CA GLU A 849 28.55 -4.48 -2.06
C GLU A 849 27.03 -4.29 -1.98
N GLU A 850 26.58 -3.05 -2.12
CA GLU A 850 25.15 -2.73 -2.07
C GLU A 850 24.40 -3.31 -3.27
N GLU A 851 25.00 -3.28 -4.46
CA GLU A 851 24.44 -3.86 -5.68
C GLU A 851 24.25 -5.37 -5.53
N VAL A 852 25.27 -6.08 -5.02
CA VAL A 852 25.22 -7.52 -4.74
C VAL A 852 24.13 -7.85 -3.71
N LYS A 853 24.05 -7.09 -2.61
CA LYS A 853 23.03 -7.29 -1.56
C LYS A 853 21.62 -7.02 -2.10
N SER A 854 21.45 -6.00 -2.94
CA SER A 854 20.17 -5.67 -3.57
C SER A 854 19.67 -6.79 -4.48
N CYS A 855 20.60 -7.51 -5.13
CA CYS A 855 20.32 -8.70 -5.94
C CYS A 855 20.08 -9.97 -5.10
N GLY A 856 20.12 -9.88 -3.76
CA GLY A 856 19.92 -11.00 -2.84
C GLY A 856 21.14 -11.93 -2.68
N GLY A 857 22.32 -11.48 -3.11
CA GLY A 857 23.61 -12.13 -2.88
C GLY A 857 24.26 -11.75 -1.55
N ILE A 858 25.21 -12.56 -1.10
CA ILE A 858 25.99 -12.34 0.12
C ILE A 858 27.38 -11.84 -0.27
N PHE A 859 27.67 -10.57 0.00
CA PHE A 859 28.98 -9.99 -0.33
C PHE A 859 30.06 -10.44 0.66
N ILE A 860 31.19 -10.92 0.15
CA ILE A 860 32.35 -11.34 0.91
C ILE A 860 33.34 -10.17 0.96
N LYS A 861 33.41 -9.49 2.12
CA LYS A 861 34.40 -8.43 2.37
C LYS A 861 35.79 -9.04 2.61
N ILE A 862 36.80 -8.42 2.02
CA ILE A 862 38.21 -8.65 2.36
C ILE A 862 38.60 -7.50 3.30
N PRO A 863 39.07 -7.77 4.52
CA PRO A 863 39.43 -6.73 5.48
C PRO A 863 40.56 -5.86 4.93
N SER A 864 40.32 -4.57 4.74
CA SER A 864 41.34 -3.59 4.39
C SER A 864 41.99 -3.08 5.68
N SER A 865 43.18 -3.55 6.02
CA SER A 865 43.99 -2.92 7.07
C SER A 865 44.62 -1.63 6.54
N ALA A 866 43.84 -0.54 6.45
CA ALA A 866 44.28 0.86 6.45
C ALA A 866 43.12 1.79 6.03
N TYR A 867 42.39 2.31 7.01
CA TYR A 867 41.82 3.67 6.93
C TYR A 867 42.29 4.41 8.20
N GLY A 868 43.62 4.51 8.32
CA GLY A 868 44.28 5.53 9.11
C GLY A 868 44.64 6.69 8.17
N GLU A 869 44.62 7.89 8.73
CA GLU A 869 44.75 9.20 8.08
C GLU A 869 45.74 9.29 6.92
N LYS A 870 45.37 10.13 5.93
CA LYS A 870 46.28 10.67 4.93
C LYS A 870 47.50 11.28 5.63
N ASN A 871 48.67 10.65 5.49
CA ASN A 871 49.94 11.28 5.07
C ASN A 871 51.11 10.29 5.20
N GLU A 872 52.03 10.43 4.24
CA GLU A 872 53.41 9.91 4.20
C GLU A 872 53.71 8.52 3.57
N LEU A 873 54.56 8.61 2.53
CA LEU A 873 55.63 7.68 2.10
C LEU A 873 55.29 6.52 1.13
N ALA A 874 55.56 6.80 -0.14
CA ALA A 874 55.54 5.93 -1.32
C ALA A 874 56.61 4.80 -1.35
N LYS A 875 56.94 4.21 -0.20
CA LYS A 875 57.83 3.02 -0.12
C LYS A 875 57.17 1.78 0.51
N ASP A 876 56.01 1.91 1.12
CA ASP A 876 55.25 0.79 1.73
C ASP A 876 54.07 0.27 0.88
N GLU A 877 53.80 0.86 -0.29
CA GLU A 877 52.66 0.47 -1.15
C GLU A 877 52.79 -0.95 -1.74
N GLU A 878 54.00 -1.41 -2.08
CA GLU A 878 54.21 -2.76 -2.63
C GLU A 878 54.02 -3.85 -1.57
N LYS A 879 54.54 -3.66 -0.34
CA LYS A 879 54.39 -4.62 0.76
C LYS A 879 52.93 -4.76 1.20
N THR A 880 52.22 -3.64 1.33
CA THR A 880 50.80 -3.61 1.72
C THR A 880 49.90 -4.27 0.66
N SER A 881 50.27 -4.17 -0.63
CA SER A 881 49.54 -4.81 -1.74
C SER A 881 49.71 -6.34 -1.75
N GLN A 882 50.89 -6.85 -1.41
CA GLN A 882 51.16 -8.29 -1.37
C GLN A 882 50.41 -8.98 -0.22
N ASP A 883 50.32 -8.34 0.94
CA ASP A 883 49.59 -8.85 2.11
C ASP A 883 48.08 -8.91 1.86
N LEU A 884 47.51 -7.91 1.18
CA LEU A 884 46.11 -7.92 0.77
C LEU A 884 45.79 -9.07 -0.21
N LEU A 885 46.69 -9.37 -1.15
CA LEU A 885 46.54 -10.49 -2.07
C LEU A 885 46.59 -11.85 -1.35
N ASN A 886 47.44 -11.97 -0.32
CA ASN A 886 47.51 -13.17 0.50
C ASN A 886 46.21 -13.39 1.31
N ILE A 887 45.70 -12.34 1.97
CA ILE A 887 44.43 -12.39 2.72
C ILE A 887 43.26 -12.71 1.78
N GLN A 888 43.22 -12.07 0.61
CA GLN A 888 42.22 -12.36 -0.43
C GLN A 888 42.23 -13.84 -0.82
N SER A 889 43.42 -14.38 -1.10
CA SER A 889 43.63 -15.77 -1.49
C SER A 889 43.14 -16.74 -0.40
N GLU A 890 43.43 -16.48 0.88
CA GLU A 890 42.95 -17.30 1.99
C GLU A 890 41.42 -17.30 2.12
N ILE A 891 40.78 -16.14 1.99
CA ILE A 891 39.33 -16.01 2.07
C ILE A 891 38.68 -16.76 0.91
N PHE A 892 39.18 -16.58 -0.31
CA PHE A 892 38.67 -17.29 -1.49
C PHE A 892 38.79 -18.80 -1.31
N LYS A 893 39.92 -19.30 -0.82
CA LYS A 893 40.13 -20.72 -0.50
C LYS A 893 39.07 -21.26 0.48
N ARG A 894 38.72 -20.49 1.51
CA ARG A 894 37.67 -20.88 2.49
C ARG A 894 36.25 -20.86 1.92
N VAL A 895 35.94 -19.95 1.01
CA VAL A 895 34.62 -19.84 0.40
C VAL A 895 34.43 -20.88 -0.71
N ILE A 896 35.42 -21.02 -1.61
CA ILE A 896 35.40 -21.94 -2.75
C ILE A 896 35.21 -23.38 -2.29
N SER A 897 35.90 -23.82 -1.23
CA SER A 897 35.76 -25.19 -0.67
C SER A 897 34.34 -25.53 -0.18
N LYS A 898 33.49 -24.52 0.08
CA LYS A 898 32.11 -24.70 0.54
C LYS A 898 31.07 -24.55 -0.56
N CYS A 899 31.47 -24.12 -1.76
CA CYS A 899 30.56 -23.82 -2.87
C CYS A 899 30.46 -24.98 -3.87
N ASP A 900 29.29 -25.09 -4.50
CA ASP A 900 29.00 -26.08 -5.53
C ASP A 900 29.30 -25.51 -6.94
N ILE A 901 29.10 -24.20 -7.13
CA ILE A 901 29.42 -23.49 -8.38
C ILE A 901 30.34 -22.29 -8.10
N LEU A 902 31.33 -22.06 -8.97
CA LEU A 902 32.18 -20.87 -9.03
C LEU A 902 31.99 -20.19 -10.39
N ILE A 903 31.77 -18.87 -10.43
CA ILE A 903 31.70 -18.09 -11.67
C ILE A 903 32.68 -16.92 -11.56
N CYS A 904 33.62 -16.82 -12.50
CA CYS A 904 34.57 -15.73 -12.56
C CYS A 904 34.28 -14.84 -13.77
N SER A 905 34.14 -13.53 -13.52
CA SER A 905 33.81 -12.51 -14.53
C SER A 905 34.67 -11.25 -14.42
N ALA A 906 35.79 -11.32 -13.69
CA ALA A 906 36.64 -10.18 -13.45
C ALA A 906 37.46 -9.87 -14.71
N SER A 907 37.09 -8.82 -15.43
CA SER A 907 37.76 -8.36 -16.64
C SER A 907 38.00 -6.85 -16.58
N VAL A 908 39.12 -6.41 -17.16
CA VAL A 908 39.42 -4.99 -17.35
C VAL A 908 39.51 -4.73 -18.85
N PRO A 909 38.70 -3.80 -19.40
CA PRO A 909 38.73 -3.47 -20.81
C PRO A 909 40.17 -3.21 -21.31
N GLY A 910 40.58 -3.87 -22.38
CA GLY A 910 41.88 -3.64 -23.02
C GLY A 910 43.10 -4.12 -22.23
N LYS A 911 42.92 -4.88 -21.14
CA LYS A 911 44.00 -5.50 -20.35
C LYS A 911 43.79 -7.00 -20.21
N MET A 912 44.86 -7.72 -19.88
CA MET A 912 44.82 -9.15 -19.59
C MET A 912 44.02 -9.45 -18.30
N SER A 913 43.38 -10.62 -18.26
CA SER A 913 42.59 -11.07 -17.11
C SER A 913 43.47 -11.37 -15.89
N PRO A 914 43.10 -10.90 -14.67
CA PRO A 914 43.89 -11.17 -13.46
C PRO A 914 43.72 -12.61 -12.97
N LYS A 915 44.79 -13.24 -12.44
CA LYS A 915 44.69 -14.50 -11.68
C LYS A 915 43.97 -14.23 -10.38
N LEU A 916 42.84 -14.89 -10.17
CA LEU A 916 42.13 -14.79 -8.90
C LEU A 916 41.98 -16.15 -8.23
N VAL A 917 41.95 -17.24 -9.03
CA VAL A 917 41.72 -18.59 -8.54
C VAL A 917 42.81 -19.52 -9.07
N THR A 918 43.57 -20.11 -8.16
CA THR A 918 44.63 -21.07 -8.50
C THR A 918 44.06 -22.48 -8.70
N THR A 919 44.81 -23.32 -9.40
CA THR A 919 44.44 -24.73 -9.62
C THR A 919 44.25 -25.49 -8.30
N GLU A 920 45.04 -25.15 -7.28
CA GLU A 920 44.92 -25.72 -5.93
C GLU A 920 43.61 -25.33 -5.24
N MET A 921 43.08 -24.12 -5.48
CA MET A 921 41.76 -23.74 -4.95
C MET A 921 40.63 -24.54 -5.60
N ILE A 922 40.72 -24.81 -6.91
CA ILE A 922 39.74 -25.63 -7.63
C ILE A 922 39.71 -27.06 -7.08
N LYS A 923 40.89 -27.66 -6.80
CA LYS A 923 40.99 -29.02 -6.23
C LYS A 923 40.30 -29.18 -4.87
N LEU A 924 40.07 -28.09 -4.13
CA LEU A 924 39.39 -28.08 -2.83
C LEU A 924 37.86 -28.05 -2.93
N MET A 925 37.30 -27.79 -4.11
CA MET A 925 35.86 -27.89 -4.33
C MET A 925 35.42 -29.36 -4.23
N LYS A 926 34.13 -29.56 -3.98
CA LYS A 926 33.56 -30.91 -3.93
C LYS A 926 33.59 -31.53 -5.33
N ARG A 927 33.74 -32.86 -5.38
CA ARG A 927 33.61 -33.59 -6.66
C ARG A 927 32.18 -33.39 -7.20
N GLY A 928 32.07 -33.15 -8.50
CA GLY A 928 30.84 -32.76 -9.18
C GLY A 928 30.53 -31.26 -9.18
N SER A 929 31.33 -30.42 -8.48
CA SER A 929 31.21 -28.97 -8.58
C SER A 929 31.57 -28.45 -9.97
N VAL A 930 31.13 -27.23 -10.29
CA VAL A 930 31.35 -26.57 -11.59
C VAL A 930 32.00 -25.21 -11.41
N ALA A 931 33.02 -24.89 -12.19
CA ALA A 931 33.66 -23.58 -12.24
C ALA A 931 33.58 -23.03 -13.68
N VAL A 932 33.09 -21.80 -13.83
CA VAL A 932 32.92 -21.13 -15.12
C VAL A 932 33.81 -19.90 -15.16
N ASP A 933 34.67 -19.82 -16.17
CA ASP A 933 35.53 -18.66 -16.43
C ASP A 933 35.06 -17.95 -17.71
N LEU A 934 34.59 -16.71 -17.54
CA LEU A 934 34.10 -15.87 -18.64
C LEU A 934 35.19 -15.00 -19.27
N SER A 935 36.43 -15.11 -18.78
CA SER A 935 37.50 -14.16 -19.10
C SER A 935 38.69 -14.81 -19.82
N THR A 936 38.52 -16.05 -20.31
CA THR A 936 39.54 -16.83 -21.02
C THR A 936 39.97 -16.21 -22.35
N GLU A 937 39.15 -15.33 -22.94
CA GLU A 937 39.48 -14.63 -24.19
C GLU A 937 40.65 -13.63 -24.02
N PHE A 938 40.84 -13.12 -22.80
CA PHE A 938 41.92 -12.20 -22.44
C PHE A 938 43.03 -12.88 -21.61
N GLY A 939 43.09 -14.22 -21.66
CA GLY A 939 44.15 -15.02 -21.03
C GLY A 939 45.48 -14.98 -21.80
N ASP A 940 46.57 -15.32 -21.13
CA ASP A 940 47.90 -15.40 -21.74
C ASP A 940 48.11 -16.79 -22.35
N LYS A 941 47.89 -16.88 -23.66
CA LYS A 941 48.01 -18.13 -24.43
C LYS A 941 49.44 -18.63 -24.55
N GLU A 942 50.46 -17.77 -24.36
CA GLU A 942 51.87 -18.15 -24.49
C GLU A 942 52.40 -18.81 -23.21
N SER A 943 51.95 -18.34 -22.03
CA SER A 943 52.36 -18.89 -20.72
C SER A 943 51.47 -20.03 -20.19
N GLY A 944 50.50 -20.50 -20.97
CA GLY A 944 49.56 -21.54 -20.54
C GLY A 944 48.57 -21.07 -19.47
N TRP A 945 48.36 -19.75 -19.39
CA TRP A 945 47.48 -19.11 -18.44
C TRP A 945 46.05 -18.99 -18.98
N GLY A 946 45.07 -19.46 -18.20
CA GLY A 946 43.66 -19.27 -18.49
C GLY A 946 43.17 -17.82 -18.34
N GLY A 947 41.93 -17.66 -17.86
CA GLY A 947 41.35 -16.36 -17.53
C GLY A 947 41.61 -15.97 -16.07
N ASN A 948 40.54 -15.89 -15.29
CA ASN A 948 40.59 -15.70 -13.84
C ASN A 948 40.98 -16.97 -13.08
N ILE A 949 40.69 -18.13 -13.67
CA ILE A 949 41.01 -19.47 -13.18
C ILE A 949 42.22 -19.97 -13.94
N GLU A 950 43.31 -20.24 -13.20
CA GLU A 950 44.61 -20.62 -13.76
C GLU A 950 44.54 -21.77 -14.78
N CYS A 951 43.83 -22.84 -14.45
CA CYS A 951 43.73 -24.03 -15.28
C CYS A 951 42.68 -23.94 -16.40
N SER A 952 41.92 -22.85 -16.50
CA SER A 952 40.86 -22.74 -17.52
C SER A 952 41.44 -22.64 -18.93
N GLU A 953 40.83 -23.34 -19.89
CA GLU A 953 41.21 -23.29 -21.30
C GLU A 953 40.07 -22.69 -22.13
N SER A 954 40.39 -21.76 -23.02
CA SER A 954 39.43 -21.09 -23.92
C SER A 954 38.55 -22.11 -24.66
N ASN A 955 37.23 -21.96 -24.49
CA ASN A 955 36.18 -22.78 -25.10
C ASN A 955 36.27 -24.30 -24.86
N LYS A 956 36.91 -24.74 -23.76
CA LYS A 956 37.00 -26.15 -23.40
C LYS A 956 36.37 -26.45 -22.04
N ASN A 957 35.94 -27.70 -21.90
CA ASN A 957 35.49 -28.27 -20.62
C ASN A 957 36.57 -29.25 -20.15
N ILE A 958 37.24 -28.95 -19.04
CA ILE A 958 38.22 -29.85 -18.44
C ILE A 958 37.72 -30.33 -17.08
N ILE A 959 38.26 -31.46 -16.59
CA ILE A 959 37.92 -32.01 -15.28
C ILE A 959 39.19 -32.05 -14.43
N ILE A 960 39.20 -31.30 -13.32
CA ILE A 960 40.31 -31.25 -12.36
C ILE A 960 39.83 -31.79 -11.03
N ASN A 961 40.41 -32.90 -10.56
CA ASN A 961 40.01 -33.58 -9.30
C ASN A 961 38.49 -33.89 -9.19
N GLY A 962 37.82 -34.10 -10.33
CA GLY A 962 36.36 -34.32 -10.39
C GLY A 962 35.51 -33.04 -10.36
N VAL A 963 36.11 -31.86 -10.51
CA VAL A 963 35.43 -30.56 -10.68
C VAL A 963 35.44 -30.20 -12.16
N HIS A 964 34.30 -29.80 -12.72
CA HIS A 964 34.20 -29.37 -14.10
C HIS A 964 34.63 -27.90 -14.22
N VAL A 965 35.65 -27.60 -15.01
CA VAL A 965 36.10 -26.23 -15.29
C VAL A 965 35.76 -25.90 -16.74
N LEU A 966 34.92 -24.90 -16.94
CA LEU A 966 34.41 -24.43 -18.23
C LEU A 966 35.07 -23.10 -18.55
N GLY A 967 36.01 -23.08 -19.50
CA GLY A 967 36.48 -21.84 -20.10
C GLY A 967 35.56 -21.45 -21.25
N ARG A 968 34.93 -20.28 -21.17
CA ARG A 968 33.92 -19.84 -22.13
C ARG A 968 34.23 -18.45 -22.64
N ASP A 969 34.65 -18.37 -23.91
CA ASP A 969 34.79 -17.10 -24.60
C ASP A 969 33.45 -16.75 -25.24
N LYS A 970 33.03 -15.49 -25.12
CA LYS A 970 31.80 -14.98 -25.77
C LYS A 970 30.59 -15.90 -25.57
N ILE A 971 30.38 -16.38 -24.34
CA ILE A 971 29.35 -17.38 -24.00
C ILE A 971 27.93 -16.93 -24.36
N GLU A 972 27.69 -15.61 -24.45
CA GLU A 972 26.43 -15.03 -24.91
C GLU A 972 26.02 -15.49 -26.31
N ARG A 973 26.99 -15.88 -27.15
CA ARG A 973 26.74 -16.37 -28.51
C ARG A 973 26.10 -17.76 -28.55
N ASN A 974 26.08 -18.47 -27.41
CA ASN A 974 25.26 -19.68 -27.25
C ASN A 974 23.75 -19.36 -27.17
N MET A 975 23.37 -18.07 -27.17
CA MET A 975 22.01 -17.59 -27.30
C MET A 975 21.93 -16.63 -28.50
N PRO A 976 22.21 -17.11 -29.72
CA PRO A 976 22.56 -16.23 -30.84
C PRO A 976 21.42 -15.32 -31.28
N LEU A 977 20.17 -15.77 -31.23
CA LEU A 977 19.00 -14.95 -31.52
C LEU A 977 18.86 -13.78 -30.53
N GLN A 978 18.93 -14.08 -29.23
CA GLN A 978 18.80 -13.07 -28.17
C GLN A 978 19.96 -12.07 -28.17
N ALA A 979 21.18 -12.56 -28.43
CA ALA A 979 22.36 -11.73 -28.59
C ALA A 979 22.24 -10.83 -29.82
N SER A 980 21.82 -11.37 -30.97
CA SER A 980 21.61 -10.59 -32.20
C SER A 980 20.52 -9.52 -32.00
N ASP A 981 19.48 -9.82 -31.24
CA ASP A 981 18.42 -8.85 -30.93
C ASP A 981 18.90 -7.68 -30.08
N LEU A 982 19.63 -7.96 -29.00
CA LEU A 982 20.19 -6.89 -28.16
C LEU A 982 21.19 -6.06 -28.94
N PHE A 983 22.05 -6.71 -29.73
CA PHE A 983 23.00 -6.04 -30.62
C PHE A 983 22.27 -5.12 -31.61
N SER A 984 21.20 -5.62 -32.25
CA SER A 984 20.35 -4.85 -33.17
C SER A 984 19.75 -3.63 -32.49
N MET A 985 19.22 -3.78 -31.26
CA MET A 985 18.65 -2.66 -30.50
C MET A 985 19.69 -1.58 -30.21
N ASN A 986 20.91 -1.96 -29.78
CA ASN A 986 21.98 -1.01 -29.55
C ASN A 986 22.40 -0.30 -30.85
N MET A 987 22.48 -1.02 -31.98
CA MET A 987 22.80 -0.45 -33.29
C MET A 987 21.74 0.54 -33.77
N ILE A 988 20.45 0.24 -33.59
CA ILE A 988 19.38 1.17 -33.94
C ILE A 988 19.48 2.45 -33.11
N ASN A 989 19.72 2.32 -31.80
CA ASN A 989 19.87 3.49 -30.92
C ASN A 989 21.09 4.33 -31.31
N LEU A 990 22.19 3.69 -31.74
CA LEU A 990 23.36 4.41 -32.27
C LEU A 990 23.02 5.17 -33.56
N LEU A 991 22.35 4.51 -34.50
CA LEU A 991 21.96 5.13 -35.78
C LEU A 991 20.93 6.25 -35.61
N ASP A 992 20.07 6.16 -34.59
CA ASP A 992 19.13 7.21 -34.21
C ASP A 992 19.86 8.43 -33.62
N GLU A 993 20.81 8.18 -32.72
CA GLU A 993 21.69 9.21 -32.14
C GLU A 993 22.53 9.93 -33.21
N MET A 994 22.81 9.29 -34.35
CA MET A 994 23.49 9.87 -35.51
C MET A 994 22.55 10.62 -36.49
N GLY A 995 21.28 10.84 -36.12
CA GLY A 995 20.31 11.63 -36.90
C GLY A 995 19.43 10.80 -37.85
N GLY A 996 19.40 9.48 -37.70
CA GLY A 996 18.63 8.57 -38.56
C GLY A 996 19.02 8.65 -40.04
N GLY A 997 18.26 8.00 -40.92
CA GLY A 997 18.56 7.96 -42.37
C GLY A 997 18.36 9.30 -43.08
N LEU A 998 17.49 10.17 -42.54
CA LEU A 998 17.15 11.46 -43.14
C LEU A 998 18.21 12.54 -42.93
N GLN A 999 18.89 12.54 -41.77
CA GLN A 999 19.90 13.52 -41.36
C GLN A 999 21.22 12.85 -40.91
N PHE A 1000 21.50 11.64 -41.38
CA PHE A 1000 22.67 10.86 -40.99
C PHE A 1000 23.97 11.67 -41.14
N THR A 1001 24.64 11.95 -40.01
CA THR A 1001 25.93 12.63 -39.98
C THR A 1001 26.82 12.07 -38.87
N VAL A 1002 28.12 11.92 -39.17
CA VAL A 1002 29.14 11.59 -38.15
C VAL A 1002 29.65 12.89 -37.52
N ASP A 1003 28.85 13.45 -36.61
CA ASP A 1003 29.19 14.69 -35.91
C ASP A 1003 30.21 14.44 -34.79
N THR A 1004 31.43 14.94 -34.98
CA THR A 1004 32.51 14.85 -33.97
C THR A 1004 32.38 15.84 -32.83
N ASN A 1005 31.34 16.71 -32.84
CA ASN A 1005 30.97 17.54 -31.69
C ASN A 1005 30.08 16.79 -30.70
N ASN A 1006 29.38 15.74 -31.13
CA ASN A 1006 28.67 14.83 -30.24
C ASN A 1006 29.69 14.00 -29.46
N ASP A 1007 29.63 14.07 -28.13
CA ASP A 1007 30.56 13.45 -27.20
C ASP A 1007 30.56 11.91 -27.30
N ILE A 1008 29.40 11.32 -27.57
CA ILE A 1008 29.23 9.87 -27.78
C ILE A 1008 29.84 9.45 -29.11
N VAL A 1009 29.47 10.13 -30.20
CA VAL A 1009 29.96 9.80 -31.55
C VAL A 1009 31.47 10.01 -31.65
N LYS A 1010 32.01 11.09 -31.06
CA LYS A 1010 33.45 11.37 -31.00
C LYS A 1010 34.24 10.29 -30.26
N ALA A 1011 33.65 9.68 -29.22
CA ALA A 1011 34.29 8.59 -28.49
C ALA A 1011 34.45 7.33 -29.36
N LEU A 1012 33.43 7.04 -30.17
CA LEU A 1012 33.37 5.87 -31.05
C LEU A 1012 34.28 5.97 -32.27
N VAL A 1013 34.50 7.17 -32.82
CA VAL A 1013 35.31 7.36 -34.03
C VAL A 1013 36.80 7.14 -33.74
N VAL A 1014 37.35 6.07 -34.31
CA VAL A 1014 38.75 5.66 -34.15
C VAL A 1014 39.60 6.13 -35.34
N VAL A 1015 39.06 6.09 -36.55
CA VAL A 1015 39.73 6.58 -37.77
C VAL A 1015 38.74 7.43 -38.56
N LYS A 1016 39.17 8.61 -39.01
CA LYS A 1016 38.41 9.51 -39.90
C LYS A 1016 39.39 10.35 -40.72
N ASP A 1017 39.07 10.61 -41.98
CA ASP A 1017 39.87 11.43 -42.91
C ASP A 1017 41.35 11.00 -42.99
N GLY A 1018 41.61 9.69 -43.01
CA GLY A 1018 42.97 9.11 -43.08
C GLY A 1018 43.81 9.35 -41.83
N LYS A 1019 43.20 9.63 -40.67
CA LYS A 1019 43.90 9.85 -39.40
C LYS A 1019 43.34 8.96 -38.30
N ILE A 1020 44.24 8.36 -37.52
CA ILE A 1020 43.88 7.66 -36.28
C ILE A 1020 43.61 8.72 -35.21
N LEU A 1021 42.38 8.76 -34.71
CA LEU A 1021 41.90 9.69 -33.68
C LEU A 1021 41.84 9.07 -32.27
N TYR A 1022 42.03 7.75 -32.18
CA TYR A 1022 42.05 7.03 -30.91
C TYR A 1022 43.31 7.31 -30.09
N SER A 1023 43.13 7.48 -28.78
CA SER A 1023 44.22 7.63 -27.81
C SER A 1023 43.92 6.79 -26.56
N PRO A 1024 44.88 6.00 -26.03
CA PRO A 1024 44.68 5.16 -24.84
C PRO A 1024 44.38 5.95 -23.57
N ASP A 1025 44.88 7.18 -23.47
CA ASP A 1025 44.79 8.06 -22.29
C ASP A 1025 43.72 9.14 -22.46
N ARG A 1026 42.56 8.81 -23.06
CA ARG A 1026 41.41 9.73 -23.00
C ARG A 1026 40.92 9.79 -21.56
N SER A 1027 41.42 10.76 -20.80
CA SER A 1027 40.67 11.34 -19.69
C SER A 1027 39.42 11.94 -20.32
N VAL A 1028 38.33 11.15 -20.34
CA VAL A 1028 37.00 11.74 -20.42
C VAL A 1028 37.01 12.78 -19.30
N GLU A 1029 36.77 14.05 -19.62
CA GLU A 1029 36.43 15.05 -18.60
C GLU A 1029 35.39 14.35 -17.74
N LYS A 1030 35.80 13.91 -16.55
CA LYS A 1030 34.81 13.52 -15.56
C LYS A 1030 34.06 14.81 -15.40
N LEU A 1031 32.86 14.90 -15.98
CA LEU A 1031 31.81 15.70 -15.39
C LEU A 1031 31.97 15.40 -13.91
N VAL A 1032 32.45 16.40 -13.18
CA VAL A 1032 32.46 16.37 -11.73
C VAL A 1032 31.08 15.84 -11.44
N LYS A 1033 30.99 14.61 -10.91
CA LYS A 1033 29.71 14.14 -10.37
C LYS A 1033 29.41 15.27 -9.41
N SER A 1034 28.51 16.19 -9.78
CA SER A 1034 27.96 17.18 -8.87
C SER A 1034 27.58 16.30 -7.72
N GLU A 1035 28.32 16.41 -6.60
CA GLU A 1035 28.27 15.44 -5.53
C GLU A 1035 26.80 15.17 -5.30
N SER A 1036 26.38 14.01 -5.79
CA SER A 1036 25.00 13.65 -5.74
C SER A 1036 24.83 13.51 -4.24
N ILE A 1037 24.05 14.41 -3.65
CA ILE A 1037 23.72 14.52 -2.22
C ILE A 1037 22.87 13.29 -1.86
N PHE A 1038 23.43 12.13 -2.13
CA PHE A 1038 23.06 10.81 -1.72
C PHE A 1038 24.30 10.29 -1.02
N LEU A 1039 24.57 10.92 0.13
CA LEU A 1039 25.33 10.35 1.23
C LEU A 1039 24.76 8.95 1.49
N THR A 1040 25.37 7.95 0.85
CA THR A 1040 25.07 6.55 1.10
C THR A 1040 25.94 6.00 2.24
N ASP A 1041 26.84 6.83 2.81
CA ASP A 1041 27.57 6.52 4.04
C ASP A 1041 26.75 6.73 5.33
N GLN A 1042 25.49 7.17 5.28
CA GLN A 1042 24.64 7.29 6.49
C GLN A 1042 23.76 6.07 6.80
N ARG A 1043 23.92 4.95 6.08
CA ARG A 1043 23.19 3.70 6.43
C ARG A 1043 23.84 2.89 7.54
N GLU A 1044 25.12 3.08 7.84
CA GLU A 1044 25.78 2.37 8.95
C GLU A 1044 25.48 2.99 10.32
N GLU A 1045 25.29 4.31 10.44
CA GLU A 1045 24.89 4.93 11.72
C GLU A 1045 23.45 4.60 12.14
N ASN A 1046 22.58 4.22 11.19
CA ASN A 1046 21.19 3.84 11.48
C ASN A 1046 21.02 2.39 12.00
N GLN A 1047 22.10 1.62 12.14
CA GLN A 1047 22.03 0.24 12.67
C GLN A 1047 22.25 0.12 14.19
N LEU A 1048 22.57 1.20 14.90
CA LEU A 1048 22.75 1.16 16.36
C LEU A 1048 21.45 1.30 17.16
N VAL A 1049 20.32 1.65 16.54
CA VAL A 1049 19.01 1.59 17.20
C VAL A 1049 18.42 0.20 17.02
N SER A 1050 18.83 -0.68 17.95
CA SER A 1050 18.20 -1.94 18.36
C SER A 1050 17.10 -2.49 17.43
N LYS A 1051 17.42 -3.63 16.81
CA LYS A 1051 16.50 -4.59 16.19
C LYS A 1051 15.61 -5.25 17.26
N LYS A 1052 14.90 -4.48 18.08
CA LYS A 1052 13.71 -4.95 18.77
C LYS A 1052 12.59 -4.90 17.73
N THR A 1053 12.18 -6.06 17.23
CA THR A 1053 10.89 -6.20 16.58
C THR A 1053 9.83 -5.59 17.50
N ILE A 1054 9.33 -4.42 17.13
CA ILE A 1054 8.18 -3.80 17.76
C ILE A 1054 7.03 -4.80 17.52
N LYS A 1055 6.66 -5.52 18.58
CA LYS A 1055 5.36 -6.19 18.60
C LYS A 1055 4.35 -5.07 18.61
N TYR A 1056 3.76 -4.79 17.46
CA TYR A 1056 2.52 -4.04 17.43
C TYR A 1056 1.59 -4.69 18.46
N PRO A 1057 0.86 -3.95 19.29
CA PRO A 1057 -0.31 -4.49 19.93
C PRO A 1057 -1.27 -4.87 18.81
N THR A 1058 -1.09 -6.07 18.26
CA THR A 1058 -2.17 -6.83 17.69
C THR A 1058 -3.26 -6.73 18.73
N GLY A 1059 -4.44 -6.25 18.35
CA GLY A 1059 -5.61 -6.14 19.22
C GLY A 1059 -6.10 -7.51 19.70
N THR A 1060 -5.20 -8.42 20.08
CA THR A 1060 -5.44 -9.57 20.92
C THR A 1060 -6.34 -9.12 22.02
N ARG A 1061 -7.53 -9.72 22.04
CA ARG A 1061 -8.59 -9.29 22.93
C ARG A 1061 -8.04 -9.43 24.35
N ILE A 1062 -8.29 -8.44 25.20
CA ILE A 1062 -7.94 -8.57 26.62
C ILE A 1062 -8.44 -9.91 27.17
N THR A 1063 -9.61 -10.36 26.69
CA THR A 1063 -10.20 -11.68 26.95
C THR A 1063 -9.33 -12.86 26.50
N GLU A 1064 -8.62 -12.78 25.36
CA GLU A 1064 -7.72 -13.83 24.89
C GLU A 1064 -6.54 -14.02 25.85
N LYS A 1065 -5.96 -12.93 26.37
CA LYS A 1065 -4.90 -13.03 27.40
C LYS A 1065 -5.39 -13.65 28.71
N PHE A 1066 -6.64 -13.40 29.10
CA PHE A 1066 -7.25 -14.01 30.29
C PHE A 1066 -7.60 -15.49 30.08
N ILE A 1067 -7.99 -15.87 28.86
CA ILE A 1067 -8.36 -17.25 28.50
C ILE A 1067 -7.12 -18.12 28.24
N GLU A 1068 -6.05 -17.56 27.70
CA GLU A 1068 -4.81 -18.28 27.39
C GLU A 1068 -3.98 -18.65 28.63
N SER A 1069 -4.23 -18.01 29.77
CA SER A 1069 -3.53 -18.29 31.03
C SER A 1069 -4.44 -19.02 32.00
N ASP A 1070 -4.16 -20.30 32.26
CA ASP A 1070 -4.93 -21.15 33.17
C ASP A 1070 -5.16 -20.49 34.55
N MET A 1071 -4.11 -19.86 35.10
CA MET A 1071 -4.17 -19.24 36.43
C MET A 1071 -5.07 -18.01 36.47
N LEU A 1072 -5.00 -17.16 35.43
CA LEU A 1072 -5.86 -15.98 35.31
C LEU A 1072 -7.32 -16.36 35.01
N PHE A 1073 -7.54 -17.44 34.27
CA PHE A 1073 -8.86 -17.96 33.96
C PHE A 1073 -9.62 -18.37 35.24
N TYR A 1074 -9.01 -19.20 36.10
CA TYR A 1074 -9.66 -19.63 37.35
C TYR A 1074 -9.89 -18.49 38.34
N ILE A 1075 -8.95 -17.54 38.45
CA ILE A 1075 -9.14 -16.33 39.29
C ILE A 1075 -10.32 -15.50 38.79
N SER A 1076 -10.41 -15.29 37.47
CA SER A 1076 -11.53 -14.56 36.86
C SER A 1076 -12.87 -15.26 37.07
N LEU A 1077 -12.90 -16.60 37.01
CA LEU A 1077 -14.10 -17.40 37.23
C LEU A 1077 -14.59 -17.32 38.69
N ILE A 1078 -13.68 -17.43 39.67
CA ILE A 1078 -14.01 -17.29 41.10
C ILE A 1078 -14.52 -15.87 41.39
N PHE A 1079 -13.85 -14.86 40.83
CA PHE A 1079 -14.29 -13.47 40.96
C PHE A 1079 -15.69 -13.25 40.38
N ALA A 1080 -15.96 -13.77 39.17
CA ALA A 1080 -17.27 -13.68 38.54
C ALA A 1080 -18.37 -14.38 39.36
N LEU A 1081 -18.09 -15.56 39.93
CA LEU A 1081 -19.01 -16.28 40.80
C LEU A 1081 -19.33 -15.48 42.07
N MET A 1082 -18.31 -14.90 42.73
CA MET A 1082 -18.48 -14.08 43.93
C MET A 1082 -19.33 -12.83 43.65
N VAL A 1083 -19.05 -12.14 42.54
CA VAL A 1083 -19.82 -10.95 42.12
C VAL A 1083 -21.26 -11.33 41.80
N THR A 1084 -21.50 -12.47 41.14
CA THR A 1084 -22.86 -12.93 40.81
C THR A 1084 -23.67 -13.24 42.08
N LEU A 1085 -23.06 -13.93 43.06
CA LEU A 1085 -23.69 -14.20 44.35
C LEU A 1085 -24.02 -12.91 45.11
N LEU A 1086 -23.11 -11.93 45.10
CA LEU A 1086 -23.31 -10.63 45.76
C LEU A 1086 -24.44 -9.81 45.09
N ILE A 1087 -24.49 -9.79 43.75
CA ILE A 1087 -25.54 -9.09 43.01
C ILE A 1087 -26.91 -9.73 43.28
N GLY A 1088 -26.96 -11.07 43.35
CA GLY A 1088 -28.20 -11.81 43.62
C GLY A 1088 -28.81 -11.56 45.00
N THR A 1089 -28.02 -11.07 45.98
CA THR A 1089 -28.54 -10.74 47.32
C THR A 1089 -28.91 -9.27 47.49
N ILE A 1090 -28.37 -8.36 46.67
CA ILE A 1090 -28.56 -6.91 46.80
C ILE A 1090 -29.71 -6.38 45.92
N PHE A 1091 -29.90 -6.93 44.72
CA PHE A 1091 -30.80 -6.36 43.71
C PHE A 1091 -32.17 -7.05 43.66
N SER A 1092 -33.21 -6.28 43.32
CA SER A 1092 -34.55 -6.82 43.09
C SER A 1092 -34.66 -7.54 41.74
N GLN A 1093 -35.73 -8.31 41.53
CA GLN A 1093 -35.95 -9.03 40.26
C GLN A 1093 -36.02 -8.11 39.04
N SER A 1094 -36.63 -6.92 39.16
CA SER A 1094 -36.68 -5.93 38.07
C SER A 1094 -35.31 -5.36 37.78
N ASP A 1095 -34.53 -5.05 38.81
CA ASP A 1095 -33.19 -4.47 38.66
C ASP A 1095 -32.23 -5.48 38.03
N LEU A 1096 -32.35 -6.75 38.40
CA LEU A 1096 -31.62 -7.86 37.78
C LEU A 1096 -31.98 -8.02 36.29
N HIS A 1097 -33.26 -7.84 35.92
CA HIS A 1097 -33.69 -7.88 34.52
C HIS A 1097 -33.05 -6.74 33.71
N HIS A 1098 -33.06 -5.52 34.23
CA HIS A 1098 -32.43 -4.37 33.58
C HIS A 1098 -30.90 -4.52 33.50
N LEU A 1099 -30.26 -5.03 34.56
CA LEU A 1099 -28.83 -5.32 34.57
C LEU A 1099 -28.48 -6.39 33.52
N PHE A 1100 -29.30 -7.43 33.39
CA PHE A 1100 -29.14 -8.45 32.35
C PHE A 1100 -29.17 -7.86 30.93
N LEU A 1101 -30.19 -7.02 30.64
CA LEU A 1101 -30.30 -6.34 29.35
C LEU A 1101 -29.11 -5.40 29.09
N PHE A 1102 -28.67 -4.68 30.12
CA PHE A 1102 -27.52 -3.79 30.06
C PHE A 1102 -26.23 -4.54 29.71
N THR A 1103 -25.94 -5.64 30.42
CA THR A 1103 -24.74 -6.45 30.19
C THR A 1103 -24.73 -7.10 28.82
N LEU A 1104 -25.83 -7.72 28.39
CA LEU A 1104 -25.92 -8.35 27.08
C LEU A 1104 -25.74 -7.32 25.95
N SER A 1105 -26.34 -6.14 26.10
CA SER A 1105 -26.24 -5.05 25.12
C SER A 1105 -24.82 -4.48 25.01
N ILE A 1106 -24.06 -4.44 26.11
CA ILE A 1106 -22.62 -4.08 26.08
C ILE A 1106 -21.82 -5.10 25.25
N ILE A 1107 -22.07 -6.40 25.45
CA ILE A 1107 -21.37 -7.45 24.72
C ILE A 1107 -21.71 -7.38 23.22
N VAL A 1108 -22.99 -7.20 22.88
CA VAL A 1108 -23.42 -7.05 21.49
C VAL A 1108 -22.80 -5.80 20.87
N GLY A 1109 -22.80 -4.66 21.57
CA GLY A 1109 -22.18 -3.43 21.09
C GLY A 1109 -20.69 -3.56 20.83
N TYR A 1110 -19.96 -4.28 21.70
CA TYR A 1110 -18.56 -4.63 21.50
C TYR A 1110 -18.33 -5.38 20.16
N PHE A 1111 -19.07 -6.46 19.90
CA PHE A 1111 -18.90 -7.26 18.68
C PHE A 1111 -19.35 -6.54 17.40
N CYS A 1112 -20.43 -5.75 17.49
CA CYS A 1112 -20.95 -4.98 16.36
C CYS A 1112 -19.92 -3.98 15.84
N VAL A 1113 -19.15 -3.35 16.74
CA VAL A 1113 -18.24 -2.25 16.38
C VAL A 1113 -16.85 -2.75 16.02
N TRP A 1114 -16.38 -3.80 16.69
CA TRP A 1114 -15.08 -4.41 16.37
C TRP A 1114 -15.00 -4.90 14.92
N SER A 1115 -16.14 -5.21 14.32
CA SER A 1115 -16.27 -5.71 12.94
C SER A 1115 -16.39 -4.60 11.89
N VAL A 1116 -16.47 -3.32 12.31
CA VAL A 1116 -16.66 -2.18 11.40
C VAL A 1116 -15.36 -1.90 10.64
N THR A 1117 -15.47 -1.70 9.33
CA THR A 1117 -14.33 -1.33 8.48
C THR A 1117 -13.77 0.04 8.91
N PRO A 1118 -12.43 0.24 9.03
CA PRO A 1118 -11.87 1.49 9.53
C PRO A 1118 -12.30 2.77 8.80
N SER A 1119 -12.48 2.66 7.47
CA SER A 1119 -13.00 3.74 6.61
C SER A 1119 -14.40 4.24 6.99
N LEU A 1120 -15.17 3.44 7.73
CA LEU A 1120 -16.53 3.73 8.17
C LEU A 1120 -16.63 4.16 9.65
N HIS A 1121 -15.51 4.35 10.35
CA HIS A 1121 -15.54 4.82 11.74
C HIS A 1121 -16.12 6.24 11.91
N THR A 1122 -15.91 7.16 10.94
CA THR A 1122 -16.56 8.48 10.98
C THR A 1122 -18.10 8.34 10.84
N PRO A 1123 -18.63 7.63 9.82
CA PRO A 1123 -20.06 7.28 9.77
C PRO A 1123 -20.58 6.56 11.01
N LEU A 1124 -19.78 5.68 11.63
CA LEU A 1124 -20.15 4.99 12.85
C LEU A 1124 -20.33 5.96 14.03
N MET A 1125 -19.42 6.90 14.23
CA MET A 1125 -19.59 7.93 15.26
C MET A 1125 -20.83 8.79 15.02
N SER A 1126 -21.09 9.16 13.77
CA SER A 1126 -22.28 9.94 13.44
C SER A 1126 -23.58 9.15 13.65
N VAL A 1127 -23.60 7.85 13.29
CA VAL A 1127 -24.81 7.03 13.44
C VAL A 1127 -25.07 6.68 14.91
N THR A 1128 -24.03 6.43 15.70
CA THR A 1128 -24.17 6.19 17.15
C THR A 1128 -24.66 7.43 17.87
N ASN A 1129 -24.19 8.62 17.47
CA ASN A 1129 -24.74 9.89 17.91
C ASN A 1129 -26.21 10.08 17.47
N ALA A 1130 -26.57 9.72 16.23
CA ALA A 1130 -27.97 9.78 15.79
C ALA A 1130 -28.87 8.85 16.62
N LEU A 1131 -28.38 7.64 16.91
CA LEU A 1131 -29.07 6.64 17.73
C LEU A 1131 -29.21 7.08 19.19
N SER A 1132 -28.26 7.84 19.75
CA SER A 1132 -28.37 8.35 21.12
C SER A 1132 -29.49 9.39 21.28
N GLY A 1133 -29.99 9.93 20.17
CA GLY A 1133 -31.27 10.66 20.12
C GLY A 1133 -32.49 9.86 20.58
N VAL A 1134 -32.36 8.54 20.81
CA VAL A 1134 -33.40 7.68 21.43
C VAL A 1134 -33.84 8.19 22.81
N ILE A 1135 -33.02 9.01 23.49
CA ILE A 1135 -33.38 9.69 24.74
C ILE A 1135 -34.66 10.55 24.61
N ILE A 1136 -35.09 10.88 23.38
CA ILE A 1136 -36.41 11.47 23.11
C ILE A 1136 -37.54 10.67 23.78
N ILE A 1137 -37.45 9.34 23.81
CA ILE A 1137 -38.43 8.46 24.46
C ILE A 1137 -38.49 8.75 25.96
N GLY A 1138 -37.34 8.93 26.60
CA GLY A 1138 -37.28 9.26 28.02
C GLY A 1138 -37.94 10.61 28.32
N SER A 1139 -37.68 11.61 27.48
CA SER A 1139 -38.32 12.92 27.61
C SER A 1139 -39.83 12.91 27.34
N MET A 1140 -40.31 12.03 26.45
CA MET A 1140 -41.74 11.85 26.14
C MET A 1140 -42.50 11.23 27.32
N ILE A 1141 -41.89 10.27 28.02
CA ILE A 1141 -42.51 9.61 29.18
C ILE A 1141 -42.71 10.59 30.34
N GLU A 1142 -41.85 11.60 30.45
CA GLU A 1142 -41.87 12.60 31.52
C GLU A 1142 -42.60 13.89 31.11
N TYR A 1143 -43.58 13.83 30.18
CA TYR A 1143 -44.44 14.99 29.93
C TYR A 1143 -45.35 15.24 31.14
N GLY A 1144 -45.25 16.42 31.74
CA GLY A 1144 -46.14 16.88 32.82
C GLY A 1144 -47.41 17.59 32.31
N SER A 1145 -48.26 18.09 33.20
CA SER A 1145 -49.50 18.80 32.86
C SER A 1145 -49.25 20.22 32.30
N GLY A 1146 -48.75 20.30 31.07
CA GLY A 1146 -48.57 21.55 30.32
C GLY A 1146 -47.41 22.44 30.81
N PHE A 1147 -47.34 23.68 30.32
CA PHE A 1147 -46.25 24.64 30.58
C PHE A 1147 -46.11 25.14 32.03
N LYS A 1148 -46.78 24.52 33.01
CA LYS A 1148 -46.89 25.04 34.38
C LYS A 1148 -45.80 24.52 35.34
N SER A 1149 -45.26 23.32 35.10
CA SER A 1149 -44.25 22.72 35.98
C SER A 1149 -42.84 22.78 35.38
N LEU A 1150 -41.83 22.96 36.24
CA LEU A 1150 -40.42 22.96 35.84
C LEU A 1150 -40.04 21.64 35.15
N SER A 1151 -40.52 20.51 35.67
CA SER A 1151 -40.37 19.18 35.06
C SER A 1151 -40.85 19.16 33.61
N SER A 1152 -42.06 19.66 33.33
CA SER A 1152 -42.58 19.66 31.95
C SER A 1152 -41.74 20.53 31.01
N VAL A 1153 -41.25 21.69 31.45
CA VAL A 1153 -40.40 22.57 30.64
C VAL A 1153 -39.06 21.88 30.31
N LEU A 1154 -38.44 21.23 31.29
CA LEU A 1154 -37.19 20.49 31.10
C LEU A 1154 -37.36 19.31 30.13
N SER A 1155 -38.44 18.53 30.27
CA SER A 1155 -38.78 17.44 29.33
C SER A 1155 -39.01 17.94 27.91
N MET A 1156 -39.64 19.11 27.74
CA MET A 1156 -39.86 19.72 26.43
C MET A 1156 -38.53 20.15 25.78
N ILE A 1157 -37.63 20.77 26.54
CA ILE A 1157 -36.30 21.14 26.04
C ILE A 1157 -35.49 19.87 25.69
N ALA A 1158 -35.56 18.83 26.53
CA ALA A 1158 -34.93 17.55 26.23
C ALA A 1158 -35.48 16.92 24.94
N THR A 1159 -36.80 16.99 24.70
CA THR A 1159 -37.42 16.53 23.44
C THR A 1159 -36.87 17.31 22.25
N PHE A 1160 -36.82 18.64 22.35
CA PHE A 1160 -36.31 19.52 21.30
C PHE A 1160 -34.87 19.16 20.92
N LEU A 1161 -33.98 19.09 21.91
CA LEU A 1161 -32.57 18.76 21.72
C LEU A 1161 -32.39 17.37 21.09
N SER A 1162 -33.15 16.38 21.57
CA SER A 1162 -33.11 15.02 21.03
C SER A 1162 -33.57 14.96 19.57
N ALA A 1163 -34.62 15.71 19.21
CA ALA A 1163 -35.12 15.77 17.84
C ALA A 1163 -34.16 16.51 16.88
N VAL A 1164 -33.48 17.56 17.34
CA VAL A 1164 -32.39 18.21 16.57
C VAL A 1164 -31.27 17.21 16.31
N ASN A 1165 -30.83 16.49 17.34
CA ASN A 1165 -29.77 15.49 17.21
C ASN A 1165 -30.14 14.33 16.27
N LEU A 1166 -31.34 13.78 16.41
CA LEU A 1166 -31.83 12.66 15.60
C LEU A 1166 -31.90 13.02 14.12
N SER A 1167 -32.58 14.13 13.79
CA SER A 1167 -32.72 14.59 12.40
C SER A 1167 -31.39 14.99 11.78
N GLY A 1168 -30.55 15.72 12.52
CA GLY A 1168 -29.22 16.13 12.06
C GLY A 1168 -28.28 14.94 11.89
N GLY A 1169 -28.20 14.06 12.88
CA GLY A 1169 -27.32 12.90 12.92
C GLY A 1169 -27.60 11.88 11.81
N PHE A 1170 -28.86 11.50 11.58
CA PHE A 1170 -29.20 10.57 10.49
C PHE A 1170 -28.95 11.19 9.11
N TYR A 1171 -29.20 12.50 8.95
CA TYR A 1171 -28.95 13.18 7.68
C TYR A 1171 -27.46 13.34 7.38
N VAL A 1172 -26.64 13.70 8.37
CA VAL A 1172 -25.18 13.73 8.26
C VAL A 1172 -24.65 12.33 7.92
N THR A 1173 -25.11 11.30 8.62
CA THR A 1173 -24.70 9.91 8.35
C THR A 1173 -25.04 9.52 6.92
N LYS A 1174 -26.26 9.80 6.45
CA LYS A 1174 -26.67 9.56 5.07
C LYS A 1174 -25.75 10.28 4.07
N ARG A 1175 -25.49 11.57 4.27
CA ARG A 1175 -24.60 12.36 3.39
C ARG A 1175 -23.21 11.74 3.27
N MET A 1176 -22.64 11.26 4.38
CA MET A 1176 -21.32 10.61 4.35
C MET A 1176 -21.36 9.26 3.64
N LEU A 1177 -22.37 8.43 3.91
CA LEU A 1177 -22.52 7.12 3.27
C LEU A 1177 -22.80 7.24 1.76
N ASP A 1178 -23.47 8.30 1.32
CA ASP A 1178 -23.69 8.59 -0.10
C ASP A 1178 -22.41 8.92 -0.86
N MET A 1179 -21.34 9.33 -0.17
CA MET A 1179 -20.03 9.59 -0.80
C MET A 1179 -19.25 8.29 -1.06
N PHE A 1180 -19.46 7.23 -0.28
CA PHE A 1180 -18.72 5.96 -0.42
C PHE A 1180 -19.30 5.02 -1.49
N ILE A 1181 -20.56 5.22 -1.89
CA ILE A 1181 -21.24 4.39 -2.88
C ILE A 1181 -21.78 5.30 -3.97
N LYS A 1182 -20.97 5.47 -5.03
CA LYS A 1182 -21.36 6.05 -6.31
C LYS A 1182 -21.08 5.06 -7.42
#